data_AF-G8QV27-F1
#
_entry.id   AF-G8QV27-F1
#
_cell.length_a   1.000
_cell.length_b   1.000
_cell.length_c   1.000
_cell.angle_alpha   90.00
_cell.angle_beta   90.00
_cell.angle_gamma   90.00
#
_symmetry.space_group_name_H-M   'P 1'
#
loop_
_entity.id
_entity.type
_entity.pdbx_description
1 polymer ?
#
loop_
_entity_poly.entity_id
_entity_poly.type
_entity_poly.pdbx_seq_one_letter_code
_entity_poly.pdbx_strand_id
1 'polypeptide(L)'
;MDTMQFGSEMYDERLVARNETLYTTANGYLGFRGDFEEKEGTYHKGTYINGFYDSEPITYGETAYGYAKNHETILNLPDPKRIELMVGERPFSLKKGTVNAFSRNLDFHTGILTRVVDWTSEDGFSVVVTSRRLVSFIEKNCAVIEYTVTAKKDHTPLYLKSFIDVTAHNRSADEDPRVGSKFSSNPLEILETHIEENQLSFIARTRNTKLSLRGAAFHTYSKNPLQIVPSPPELALGYSFLLKEGESVTLTKYIAYCTVGDDERFLAHKFSLKGFLTIAEEQKSYLDSFWALARIRIEGDDLSEQALQFNLFHLLQSCGKDGATSMAAKGLTGEGYEGHYFWDTESYALPVFTYLKPDLAEQLLRYRYSILPQSRQRAATMNLKGALFPWRTISGNECSAYYPAGTAQYHIDADILYATQKYLQATKRQIPSWIIEMAIESARMWVSLGSFILSKGNSFCINEVTGPDEYSACVNNNAYTNLMARENLLFSIRLVEQYLDSGKKLPLELGSDELQNWKEAAQGMYIPFDSEKGIYAQDDSFLDRADWPFADTPKENYPLLLHYHPLVIYRHRVLKQPDLVLAQFLLSGLFTKAEIIRNFAFYEPYTTGDSSLSHCIQSIMASESFQPLKAWAYFKKTVRMDIDDIHGNSVDGIHTASMAGSWMALVYGFAGFRDWKGEFSFNPHIPDSWKSVTFCLRLGPAVLKVHFSREEVCYSLVEGTSLSLVHRNLHCILEEGESRCYSLSPSLQGVLFDLDGVIVDTAKLHFLAWKAVSDENGLHFDEEVNQRLLGVSREASLEIILEHNKVSWPDDKKKQVLKQKNKAYVASLDTLTPDDVYPGMRELLVDLKKNSIKTALASASKNAEIVCLKLGILDLFDAVADVRKVQVSKPEPDIFLAAAEQIGVWYTNCIGVEDAKAGITAIKKAGMKAVGIGTEQGLPEADAVLSDTRELTLDFLQKVIES
;
A
#
# COMPACT_ATOMS: atom_id res chain seq x y z
N MET A 1 25.90 2.88 9.21
CA MET A 1 25.64 1.45 8.93
C MET A 1 25.69 1.28 7.41
N ASP A 2 26.11 0.15 6.83
CA ASP A 2 25.90 -0.03 5.37
C ASP A 2 24.44 -0.44 5.15
N THR A 3 23.66 0.46 4.55
CA THR A 3 22.22 0.29 4.33
C THR A 3 21.91 -0.74 3.25
N MET A 4 22.90 -1.16 2.45
CA MET A 4 22.76 -2.17 1.41
C MET A 4 23.03 -3.61 1.89
N GLN A 5 23.21 -3.78 3.20
CA GLN A 5 23.46 -5.07 3.81
C GLN A 5 22.52 -5.27 4.99
N PHE A 6 22.03 -6.50 5.18
CA PHE A 6 21.25 -6.89 6.34
C PHE A 6 21.89 -8.09 7.02
N GLY A 7 22.34 -7.90 8.26
CA GLY A 7 23.14 -8.89 8.95
C GLY A 7 22.99 -8.94 10.47
N SER A 8 23.55 -9.98 11.06
CA SER A 8 23.66 -10.21 12.49
C SER A 8 25.04 -10.78 12.81
N GLU A 9 25.66 -10.26 13.88
CA GLU A 9 26.97 -10.71 14.42
C GLU A 9 26.82 -11.73 15.56
N MET A 10 25.60 -12.21 15.81
CA MET A 10 25.33 -13.22 16.84
C MET A 10 24.29 -14.24 16.36
N TYR A 11 24.48 -15.48 16.82
CA TYR A 11 23.47 -16.53 16.74
C TYR A 11 22.55 -16.44 17.96
N ASP A 12 21.24 -16.32 17.71
CA ASP A 12 20.20 -16.39 18.75
C ASP A 12 19.17 -17.43 18.34
N GLU A 13 19.07 -18.50 19.12
CA GLU A 13 18.17 -19.62 18.87
C GLU A 13 16.70 -19.17 18.81
N ARG A 14 16.31 -18.16 19.60
CA ARG A 14 14.94 -17.64 19.65
C ARG A 14 14.52 -16.96 18.35
N LEU A 15 15.49 -16.47 17.58
CA LEU A 15 15.25 -15.75 16.33
C LEU A 15 15.34 -16.64 15.09
N VAL A 16 15.74 -17.91 15.22
CA VAL A 16 16.00 -18.82 14.07
C VAL A 16 14.82 -18.86 13.12
N ALA A 17 13.61 -19.12 13.61
CA ALA A 17 12.43 -19.32 12.77
C ALA A 17 12.10 -18.09 11.90
N ARG A 18 12.12 -16.90 12.50
CA ARG A 18 11.97 -15.61 11.77
C ARG A 18 13.15 -15.37 10.82
N ASN A 19 14.36 -15.63 11.29
CA ASN A 19 15.58 -15.34 10.55
C ASN A 19 15.74 -16.23 9.30
N GLU A 20 15.21 -17.43 9.29
CA GLU A 20 15.12 -18.24 8.07
C GLU A 20 14.24 -17.57 7.00
N THR A 21 13.19 -16.85 7.39
CA THR A 21 12.42 -16.03 6.46
C THR A 21 13.26 -14.85 5.96
N LEU A 22 13.81 -14.04 6.87
CA LEU A 22 14.45 -12.75 6.51
C LEU A 22 15.70 -12.89 5.62
N TYR A 23 16.42 -14.01 5.74
CA TYR A 23 17.64 -14.27 4.98
C TYR A 23 17.40 -15.17 3.75
N THR A 24 16.15 -15.24 3.27
CA THR A 24 15.80 -15.96 2.03
C THR A 24 16.53 -15.39 0.82
N THR A 25 17.04 -16.28 -0.03
CA THR A 25 17.56 -15.97 -1.37
C THR A 25 16.63 -16.58 -2.42
N ALA A 26 16.10 -15.78 -3.34
CA ALA A 26 15.18 -16.22 -4.38
C ALA A 26 15.26 -15.34 -5.64
N ASN A 27 14.66 -15.76 -6.75
CA ASN A 27 14.76 -15.04 -8.03
C ASN A 27 13.43 -14.82 -8.78
N GLY A 28 12.30 -15.14 -8.15
CA GLY A 28 10.96 -15.13 -8.73
C GLY A 28 10.49 -16.48 -9.26
N TYR A 29 11.40 -17.42 -9.49
CA TYR A 29 11.11 -18.80 -9.89
C TYR A 29 11.48 -19.80 -8.78
N LEU A 30 12.72 -19.76 -8.30
CA LEU A 30 13.26 -20.61 -7.25
C LEU A 30 13.47 -19.78 -5.98
N GLY A 31 13.13 -20.36 -4.82
CA GLY A 31 13.37 -19.74 -3.52
C GLY A 31 13.95 -20.70 -2.50
N PHE A 32 15.01 -20.23 -1.84
CA PHE A 32 15.72 -20.93 -0.77
C PHE A 32 15.60 -20.13 0.52
N ARG A 33 14.86 -20.65 1.50
CA ARG A 33 14.80 -20.06 2.84
C ARG A 33 16.20 -19.86 3.39
N GLY A 34 16.38 -18.82 4.20
CA GLY A 34 17.60 -18.45 4.91
C GLY A 34 18.05 -19.44 6.00
N ASP A 35 17.59 -20.70 5.91
CA ASP A 35 18.06 -21.81 6.72
C ASP A 35 19.51 -22.15 6.44
N PHE A 36 20.16 -22.71 7.46
CA PHE A 36 21.56 -23.12 7.43
C PHE A 36 21.74 -24.34 6.53
N GLU A 37 22.95 -24.52 6.01
CA GLU A 37 23.30 -25.71 5.23
C GLU A 37 23.20 -26.98 6.11
N GLU A 38 23.56 -26.89 7.38
CA GLU A 38 23.43 -28.00 8.32
C GLU A 38 21.97 -28.20 8.76
N LYS A 39 21.60 -29.43 9.15
CA LYS A 39 20.24 -29.70 9.64
C LYS A 39 20.03 -29.27 11.10
N GLU A 40 21.06 -29.37 11.94
CA GLU A 40 20.95 -28.94 13.34
C GLU A 40 20.96 -27.41 13.42
N GLY A 41 20.00 -26.83 14.15
CA GLY A 41 19.89 -25.38 14.31
C GLY A 41 18.98 -24.67 13.30
N THR A 42 18.33 -25.42 12.38
CA THR A 42 17.24 -24.93 11.53
C THR A 42 15.88 -25.19 12.16
N TYR A 43 14.93 -24.28 11.97
CA TYR A 43 13.52 -24.44 12.32
C TYR A 43 12.76 -25.18 11.21
N HIS A 44 12.77 -24.65 9.98
CA HIS A 44 12.09 -25.24 8.83
C HIS A 44 12.85 -24.97 7.53
N LYS A 45 13.53 -26.01 7.03
CA LYS A 45 14.21 -25.96 5.74
C LYS A 45 13.18 -25.85 4.62
N GLY A 46 13.29 -24.80 3.82
CA GLY A 46 12.34 -24.56 2.71
C GLY A 46 13.03 -24.37 1.38
N THR A 47 12.53 -25.10 0.40
CA THR A 47 12.88 -24.94 -1.01
C THR A 47 11.61 -24.93 -1.84
N TYR A 48 11.36 -23.85 -2.56
CA TYR A 48 10.10 -23.61 -3.25
C TYR A 48 10.34 -23.26 -4.72
N ILE A 49 9.45 -23.74 -5.60
CA ILE A 49 9.35 -23.27 -6.98
C ILE A 49 8.00 -22.57 -7.14
N ASN A 50 8.03 -21.35 -7.67
CA ASN A 50 6.85 -20.53 -7.89
C ASN A 50 5.87 -21.24 -8.84
N GLY A 51 4.60 -21.31 -8.46
CA GLY A 51 3.58 -22.03 -9.22
C GLY A 51 3.73 -23.56 -9.23
N PHE A 52 4.62 -24.17 -8.45
CA PHE A 52 4.69 -25.63 -8.31
C PHE A 52 3.91 -26.10 -7.08
N TYR A 53 2.75 -26.70 -7.31
CA TYR A 53 1.76 -27.03 -6.29
C TYR A 53 1.17 -28.43 -6.47
N ASP A 54 0.58 -28.95 -5.42
CA ASP A 54 -0.41 -30.03 -5.53
C ASP A 54 -1.78 -29.56 -5.02
N SER A 55 -2.82 -30.33 -5.33
CA SER A 55 -4.20 -29.94 -5.07
C SER A 55 -4.98 -31.05 -4.38
N GLU A 56 -5.86 -30.71 -3.44
CA GLU A 56 -6.73 -31.67 -2.77
C GLU A 56 -8.18 -31.13 -2.64
N PRO A 57 -9.20 -32.00 -2.67
CA PRO A 57 -10.59 -31.59 -2.50
C PRO A 57 -10.83 -30.87 -1.16
N ILE A 58 -11.60 -29.79 -1.18
CA ILE A 58 -12.04 -29.11 0.04
C ILE A 58 -13.19 -29.91 0.65
N THR A 59 -13.08 -30.22 1.94
CA THR A 59 -14.15 -30.88 2.70
C THR A 59 -15.04 -29.82 3.34
N TYR A 60 -16.29 -29.74 2.91
CA TYR A 60 -17.31 -28.87 3.50
C TYR A 60 -18.27 -29.68 4.36
N GLY A 61 -18.74 -29.09 5.47
CA GLY A 61 -19.86 -29.66 6.24
C GLY A 61 -21.18 -29.61 5.47
N GLU A 62 -21.37 -28.58 4.64
CA GLU A 62 -22.48 -28.43 3.70
C GLU A 62 -21.92 -27.80 2.41
N THR A 63 -22.25 -28.40 1.26
CA THR A 63 -21.76 -27.98 -0.05
C THR A 63 -22.84 -27.24 -0.81
N ALA A 64 -22.47 -26.15 -1.47
CA ALA A 64 -23.33 -25.39 -2.38
C ALA A 64 -22.70 -25.28 -3.77
N TYR A 65 -23.56 -25.03 -4.77
CA TYR A 65 -23.10 -24.82 -6.14
C TYR A 65 -22.15 -23.61 -6.22
N GLY A 66 -21.06 -23.76 -6.96
CA GLY A 66 -20.07 -22.70 -7.13
C GLY A 66 -19.06 -22.55 -5.99
N TYR A 67 -19.11 -23.38 -4.94
CA TYR A 67 -18.00 -23.44 -3.97
C TYR A 67 -16.70 -23.91 -4.64
N ALA A 68 -15.57 -23.42 -4.12
CA ALA A 68 -14.25 -23.90 -4.53
C ALA A 68 -14.17 -25.40 -4.31
N LYS A 69 -13.73 -26.15 -5.32
CA LYS A 69 -13.71 -27.62 -5.25
C LYS A 69 -12.47 -28.15 -4.56
N ASN A 70 -11.33 -27.53 -4.84
CA ASN A 70 -10.04 -27.96 -4.33
C ASN A 70 -9.30 -26.77 -3.72
N HIS A 71 -8.42 -27.06 -2.77
CA HIS A 71 -7.37 -26.14 -2.37
C HIS A 71 -6.12 -26.47 -3.19
N GLU A 72 -5.23 -25.47 -3.34
CA GLU A 72 -3.93 -25.60 -3.99
C GLU A 72 -2.87 -25.20 -2.97
N THR A 73 -1.76 -25.93 -2.92
CA THR A 73 -0.70 -25.62 -1.95
C THR A 73 0.66 -25.79 -2.59
N ILE A 74 1.49 -24.74 -2.52
CA ILE A 74 2.89 -24.78 -2.92
C ILE A 74 3.63 -25.85 -2.11
N LEU A 75 4.49 -26.62 -2.78
CA LEU A 75 5.19 -27.72 -2.13
C LEU A 75 6.56 -27.31 -1.61
N ASN A 76 6.92 -27.80 -0.42
CA ASN A 76 8.31 -27.82 0.03
C ASN A 76 9.03 -28.98 -0.68
N LEU A 77 10.05 -28.65 -1.47
CA LEU A 77 10.69 -29.56 -2.41
C LEU A 77 11.94 -30.22 -1.81
N PRO A 78 12.44 -31.34 -2.39
CA PRO A 78 13.68 -31.97 -1.97
C PRO A 78 14.81 -30.95 -1.84
N ASP A 79 15.51 -30.93 -0.70
CA ASP A 79 16.41 -29.82 -0.33
C ASP A 79 17.90 -30.09 -0.67
N PRO A 80 18.47 -29.43 -1.69
CA PRO A 80 19.85 -29.55 -2.09
C PRO A 80 20.76 -28.60 -1.29
N LYS A 81 20.25 -27.80 -0.34
CA LYS A 81 21.11 -26.92 0.45
C LYS A 81 21.92 -27.69 1.49
N ARG A 82 21.46 -28.89 1.85
CA ARG A 82 21.98 -29.62 2.99
C ARG A 82 23.44 -30.08 2.80
N ILE A 83 24.30 -29.63 3.71
CA ILE A 83 25.71 -30.04 3.84
C ILE A 83 25.98 -30.25 5.32
N GLU A 84 26.44 -31.44 5.69
CA GLU A 84 26.85 -31.78 7.05
C GLU A 84 28.38 -31.78 7.13
N LEU A 85 28.94 -31.22 8.20
CA LEU A 85 30.38 -31.16 8.44
C LEU A 85 30.73 -31.93 9.71
N MET A 86 31.73 -32.81 9.61
CA MET A 86 32.42 -33.39 10.75
C MET A 86 33.85 -32.83 10.80
N VAL A 87 34.30 -32.42 11.99
CA VAL A 87 35.67 -32.00 12.27
C VAL A 87 36.22 -32.91 13.34
N GLY A 88 37.30 -33.64 13.04
CA GLY A 88 37.72 -34.77 13.86
C GLY A 88 36.63 -35.84 13.89
N GLU A 89 36.17 -36.21 15.09
CA GLU A 89 35.06 -37.17 15.28
C GLU A 89 33.74 -36.48 15.66
N ARG A 90 33.69 -35.14 15.64
CA ARG A 90 32.54 -34.36 16.13
C ARG A 90 31.81 -33.66 14.98
N PRO A 91 30.47 -33.69 14.95
CA PRO A 91 29.70 -32.88 14.01
C PRO A 91 29.83 -31.41 14.35
N PHE A 92 29.99 -30.58 13.33
CA PHE A 92 29.82 -29.14 13.45
C PHE A 92 28.36 -28.84 13.84
N SER A 93 28.20 -27.94 14.81
CA SER A 93 26.89 -27.59 15.34
C SER A 93 26.93 -26.19 15.91
N LEU A 94 25.87 -25.42 15.71
CA LEU A 94 25.68 -24.15 16.42
C LEU A 94 25.19 -24.35 17.85
N LYS A 95 24.77 -25.57 18.22
CA LYS A 95 24.27 -25.94 19.55
C LYS A 95 25.30 -26.67 20.40
N LYS A 96 26.30 -27.30 19.77
CA LYS A 96 27.34 -28.11 20.42
C LYS A 96 28.74 -27.62 20.02
N GLY A 97 29.72 -27.85 20.87
CA GLY A 97 31.03 -27.20 20.74
C GLY A 97 30.98 -25.72 21.15
N THR A 98 32.00 -24.96 20.77
CA THR A 98 32.14 -23.53 21.11
C THR A 98 32.11 -22.69 19.84
N VAL A 99 31.10 -21.81 19.71
CA VAL A 99 31.04 -20.77 18.67
C VAL A 99 31.81 -19.55 19.18
N ASN A 100 33.00 -19.31 18.65
CA ASN A 100 33.88 -18.20 19.05
C ASN A 100 33.45 -16.87 18.40
N ALA A 101 32.95 -16.94 17.17
CA ALA A 101 32.41 -15.80 16.43
C ALA A 101 31.37 -16.29 15.41
N PHE A 102 30.37 -15.47 15.14
CA PHE A 102 29.32 -15.75 14.17
C PHE A 102 29.01 -14.46 13.42
N SER A 103 28.88 -14.53 12.11
CA SER A 103 28.25 -13.48 11.34
C SER A 103 27.40 -14.07 10.24
N ARG A 104 26.28 -13.41 9.93
CA ARG A 104 25.46 -13.73 8.78
C ARG A 104 25.00 -12.43 8.15
N ASN A 105 25.19 -12.30 6.84
CA ASN A 105 24.93 -11.08 6.11
C ASN A 105 24.30 -11.39 4.76
N LEU A 106 23.20 -10.73 4.44
CA LEU A 106 22.58 -10.69 3.13
C LEU A 106 22.95 -9.37 2.47
N ASP A 107 23.74 -9.44 1.40
CA ASP A 107 24.16 -8.26 0.64
C ASP A 107 23.20 -8.01 -0.53
N PHE A 108 22.55 -6.85 -0.56
CA PHE A 108 21.58 -6.50 -1.58
C PHE A 108 22.21 -6.09 -2.92
N HIS A 109 23.50 -5.72 -2.95
CA HIS A 109 24.21 -5.45 -4.20
C HIS A 109 24.45 -6.73 -4.99
N THR A 110 24.80 -7.80 -4.30
CA THR A 110 25.17 -9.08 -4.93
C THR A 110 24.07 -10.13 -4.83
N GLY A 111 23.09 -9.97 -3.93
CA GLY A 111 22.08 -10.98 -3.63
C GLY A 111 22.67 -12.24 -3.00
N ILE A 112 23.85 -12.13 -2.38
CA ILE A 112 24.57 -13.24 -1.76
C ILE A 112 24.29 -13.25 -0.26
N LEU A 113 23.83 -14.40 0.23
CA LEU A 113 23.82 -14.71 1.66
C LEU A 113 25.19 -15.27 2.05
N THR A 114 25.87 -14.61 2.96
CA THR A 114 27.15 -15.06 3.53
C THR A 114 26.97 -15.38 5.00
N ARG A 115 27.51 -16.51 5.46
CA ARG A 115 27.61 -16.87 6.88
C ARG A 115 29.06 -17.25 7.19
N VAL A 116 29.60 -16.70 8.27
CA VAL A 116 30.94 -17.05 8.78
C VAL A 116 30.80 -17.51 10.22
N VAL A 117 31.37 -18.67 10.55
CA VAL A 117 31.35 -19.23 11.90
C VAL A 117 32.75 -19.67 12.27
N ASP A 118 33.28 -19.08 13.34
CA ASP A 118 34.49 -19.53 14.01
C ASP A 118 34.09 -20.52 15.09
N TRP A 119 34.45 -21.79 14.93
CA TRP A 119 33.95 -22.87 15.77
C TRP A 119 35.07 -23.78 16.25
N THR A 120 34.93 -24.26 17.49
CA THR A 120 35.82 -25.23 18.12
C THR A 120 35.02 -26.42 18.60
N SER A 121 35.43 -27.62 18.17
CA SER A 121 34.83 -28.88 18.56
C SER A 121 35.17 -29.26 20.01
N GLU A 122 34.42 -30.19 20.57
CA GLU A 122 34.65 -30.70 21.95
C GLU A 122 35.98 -31.44 22.11
N ASP A 123 36.49 -32.07 21.04
CA ASP A 123 37.79 -32.71 20.98
C ASP A 123 38.92 -31.72 20.62
N GLY A 124 38.62 -30.42 20.53
CA GLY A 124 39.57 -29.33 20.49
C GLY A 124 40.09 -28.96 19.11
N PHE A 125 39.52 -29.47 18.02
CA PHE A 125 39.80 -28.94 16.68
C PHE A 125 39.08 -27.62 16.46
N SER A 126 39.72 -26.68 15.77
CA SER A 126 39.15 -25.36 15.52
C SER A 126 39.16 -25.07 14.02
N VAL A 127 38.04 -24.56 13.52
CA VAL A 127 37.85 -24.24 12.10
C VAL A 127 37.09 -22.93 11.92
N VAL A 128 37.28 -22.29 10.77
CA VAL A 128 36.37 -21.24 10.28
C VAL A 128 35.56 -21.81 9.13
N VAL A 129 34.24 -21.79 9.27
CA VAL A 129 33.28 -22.19 8.23
C VAL A 129 32.72 -20.94 7.58
N THR A 130 32.90 -20.81 6.27
CA THR A 130 32.32 -19.73 5.45
C THR A 130 31.40 -20.34 4.41
N SER A 131 30.12 -20.03 4.51
CA SER A 131 29.10 -20.39 3.52
C SER A 131 28.68 -19.15 2.73
N ARG A 132 28.67 -19.25 1.40
CA ARG A 132 28.12 -18.23 0.49
C ARG A 132 27.10 -18.87 -0.41
N ARG A 133 25.92 -18.27 -0.52
CA ARG A 133 24.81 -18.81 -1.33
C ARG A 133 24.11 -17.71 -2.10
N LEU A 134 23.72 -18.03 -3.34
CA LEU A 134 22.83 -17.20 -4.14
C LEU A 134 21.91 -18.06 -5.01
N VAL A 135 20.72 -17.52 -5.30
CA VAL A 135 19.79 -18.03 -6.32
C VAL A 135 19.82 -17.07 -7.50
N SER A 136 20.17 -17.56 -8.69
CA SER A 136 20.60 -16.71 -9.80
C SER A 136 19.42 -15.95 -10.46
N PHE A 137 19.51 -14.62 -10.61
CA PHE A 137 18.53 -13.84 -11.39
C PHE A 137 18.69 -14.00 -12.90
N ILE A 138 19.82 -14.53 -13.38
CA ILE A 138 20.11 -14.73 -14.80
C ILE A 138 19.65 -16.11 -15.27
N GLU A 139 20.21 -17.16 -14.68
CA GLU A 139 19.79 -18.56 -14.89
C GLU A 139 18.68 -18.90 -13.89
N LYS A 140 17.41 -18.69 -14.26
CA LYS A 140 16.25 -18.76 -13.34
C LYS A 140 16.12 -20.09 -12.59
N ASN A 141 16.58 -21.19 -13.18
CA ASN A 141 16.48 -22.54 -12.65
C ASN A 141 17.61 -22.92 -11.69
N CYS A 142 18.61 -22.04 -11.52
CA CYS A 142 19.88 -22.39 -10.92
C CYS A 142 20.19 -21.63 -9.62
N ALA A 143 20.92 -22.29 -8.74
CA ALA A 143 21.48 -21.73 -7.51
C ALA A 143 22.88 -22.29 -7.25
N VAL A 144 23.67 -21.63 -6.42
CA VAL A 144 25.01 -22.09 -6.06
C VAL A 144 25.30 -21.85 -4.59
N ILE A 145 25.99 -22.81 -3.96
CA ILE A 145 26.52 -22.73 -2.61
C ILE A 145 28.03 -22.96 -2.66
N GLU A 146 28.82 -22.06 -2.08
CA GLU A 146 30.20 -22.33 -1.72
C GLU A 146 30.32 -22.53 -0.22
N TYR A 147 30.86 -23.68 0.17
CA TYR A 147 31.07 -24.05 1.56
C TYR A 147 32.56 -24.25 1.81
N THR A 148 33.18 -23.28 2.48
CA THR A 148 34.62 -23.25 2.75
C THR A 148 34.90 -23.56 4.21
N VAL A 149 35.81 -24.48 4.47
CA VAL A 149 36.30 -24.80 5.81
C VAL A 149 37.80 -24.53 5.87
N THR A 150 38.22 -23.68 6.80
CA THR A 150 39.62 -23.32 7.05
C THR A 150 40.07 -23.88 8.38
N ALA A 151 41.13 -24.68 8.39
CA ALA A 151 41.66 -25.26 9.62
C ALA A 151 42.51 -24.25 10.40
N LYS A 152 42.33 -24.20 11.72
CA LYS A 152 43.18 -23.41 12.63
C LYS A 152 44.23 -24.24 13.36
N LYS A 153 44.29 -25.54 13.06
CA LYS A 153 45.26 -26.48 13.62
C LYS A 153 45.77 -27.41 12.54
N ASP A 154 47.01 -27.84 12.70
CA ASP A 154 47.59 -28.88 11.86
C ASP A 154 46.88 -30.23 12.03
N HIS A 155 46.89 -31.03 10.97
CA HIS A 155 46.29 -32.36 10.91
C HIS A 155 44.80 -32.37 11.28
N THR A 156 44.05 -31.35 10.87
CA THR A 156 42.60 -31.29 11.11
C THR A 156 41.88 -32.23 10.12
N PRO A 157 41.25 -33.32 10.58
CA PRO A 157 40.47 -34.20 9.73
C PRO A 157 39.09 -33.58 9.47
N LEU A 158 38.66 -33.57 8.21
CA LEU A 158 37.34 -33.09 7.82
C LEU A 158 36.59 -34.15 7.02
N TYR A 159 35.30 -34.27 7.28
CA TYR A 159 34.37 -35.02 6.43
C TYR A 159 33.14 -34.16 6.14
N LEU A 160 32.98 -33.81 4.86
CA LEU A 160 31.84 -33.06 4.35
C LEU A 160 30.86 -34.03 3.68
N LYS A 161 29.59 -34.00 4.04
CA LYS A 161 28.55 -34.81 3.41
C LYS A 161 27.47 -33.92 2.82
N SER A 162 27.37 -33.90 1.49
CA SER A 162 26.39 -33.10 0.76
C SER A 162 25.19 -33.95 0.34
N PHE A 163 23.98 -33.45 0.54
CA PHE A 163 22.73 -34.15 0.28
C PHE A 163 21.85 -33.47 -0.78
N ILE A 164 20.97 -34.22 -1.42
CA ILE A 164 19.65 -33.71 -1.77
C ILE A 164 18.67 -34.40 -0.81
N ASP A 165 18.12 -33.66 0.14
CA ASP A 165 17.21 -34.21 1.15
C ASP A 165 15.80 -34.39 0.56
N VAL A 166 15.53 -35.59 0.06
CA VAL A 166 14.23 -35.98 -0.52
C VAL A 166 13.13 -36.23 0.52
N THR A 167 13.42 -36.02 1.82
CA THR A 167 12.44 -36.17 2.91
C THR A 167 11.79 -34.86 3.35
N ALA A 168 12.18 -33.74 2.72
CA ALA A 168 11.55 -32.44 2.91
C ALA A 168 10.05 -32.51 2.60
N HIS A 169 9.26 -31.88 3.46
CA HIS A 169 7.80 -31.84 3.34
C HIS A 169 7.26 -30.52 3.90
N ASN A 170 6.05 -30.17 3.51
CA ASN A 170 5.34 -29.02 4.04
C ASN A 170 5.05 -29.19 5.54
N ARG A 171 4.90 -28.07 6.25
CA ARG A 171 4.40 -28.08 7.64
C ARG A 171 2.93 -28.53 7.63
N SER A 172 2.55 -29.31 8.62
CA SER A 172 1.14 -29.62 8.88
C SER A 172 0.41 -28.37 9.36
N ALA A 173 -0.85 -28.19 8.94
CA ALA A 173 -1.69 -27.09 9.43
C ALA A 173 -2.01 -27.26 10.93
N ASP A 174 -1.80 -26.20 11.72
CA ASP A 174 -2.23 -26.08 13.12
C ASP A 174 -3.65 -25.44 13.18
N GLU A 175 -4.03 -24.79 14.29
CA GLU A 175 -5.36 -24.16 14.47
C GLU A 175 -5.61 -22.93 13.57
N ASP A 176 -4.56 -22.23 13.08
CA ASP A 176 -4.70 -21.06 12.20
C ASP A 176 -4.98 -21.50 10.75
N PRO A 177 -6.16 -21.20 10.17
CA PRO A 177 -6.51 -21.61 8.81
C PRO A 177 -5.67 -20.92 7.71
N ARG A 178 -4.83 -19.94 8.06
CA ARG A 178 -3.94 -19.22 7.12
C ARG A 178 -2.57 -19.88 6.98
N VAL A 179 -2.23 -20.88 7.81
CA VAL A 179 -0.88 -21.45 7.93
C VAL A 179 -0.90 -22.97 7.76
N GLY A 180 0.08 -23.48 7.00
CA GLY A 180 0.34 -24.91 6.85
C GLY A 180 -0.50 -25.60 5.78
N SER A 181 -0.11 -26.82 5.44
CA SER A 181 -0.74 -27.62 4.40
C SER A 181 -1.72 -28.64 4.97
N LYS A 182 -2.83 -28.91 4.26
CA LYS A 182 -3.83 -29.93 4.62
C LYS A 182 -3.78 -31.12 3.65
N PHE A 183 -2.59 -31.66 3.43
CA PHE A 183 -2.44 -32.87 2.62
C PHE A 183 -2.81 -34.13 3.42
N SER A 184 -3.70 -34.95 2.87
CA SER A 184 -4.10 -36.25 3.42
C SER A 184 -3.06 -37.35 3.19
N SER A 185 -2.13 -37.13 2.25
CA SER A 185 -1.03 -38.05 1.94
C SER A 185 0.19 -37.28 1.41
N ASN A 186 1.35 -37.93 1.25
CA ASN A 186 2.54 -37.25 0.72
C ASN A 186 2.28 -36.70 -0.71
N PRO A 187 2.29 -35.37 -0.91
CA PRO A 187 1.91 -34.74 -2.19
C PRO A 187 2.97 -34.91 -3.28
N LEU A 188 4.20 -35.30 -2.93
CA LEU A 188 5.29 -35.47 -3.90
C LEU A 188 5.80 -36.91 -3.93
N GLU A 189 5.70 -37.56 -5.08
CA GLU A 189 6.22 -38.90 -5.33
C GLU A 189 7.65 -38.80 -5.89
N ILE A 190 8.64 -39.33 -5.17
CA ILE A 190 9.99 -39.52 -5.70
C ILE A 190 10.00 -40.77 -6.58
N LEU A 191 10.27 -40.59 -7.86
CA LEU A 191 10.25 -41.66 -8.87
C LEU A 191 11.63 -42.30 -9.03
N GLU A 192 12.67 -41.49 -9.09
CA GLU A 192 14.04 -41.93 -9.29
C GLU A 192 15.03 -41.05 -8.52
N THR A 193 16.15 -41.64 -8.12
CA THR A 193 17.30 -40.95 -7.52
C THR A 193 18.59 -41.52 -8.10
N HIS A 194 19.54 -40.66 -8.44
CA HIS A 194 20.81 -41.04 -9.05
C HIS A 194 21.98 -40.44 -8.27
N ILE A 195 22.99 -41.25 -7.99
CA ILE A 195 24.27 -40.82 -7.40
C ILE A 195 25.39 -41.17 -8.38
N GLU A 196 26.10 -40.16 -8.84
CA GLU A 196 27.31 -40.26 -9.66
C GLU A 196 28.49 -39.63 -8.90
N GLU A 197 29.72 -39.74 -9.43
CA GLU A 197 30.95 -39.35 -8.70
C GLU A 197 30.93 -37.89 -8.18
N ASN A 198 30.41 -36.95 -8.98
CA ASN A 198 30.34 -35.53 -8.65
C ASN A 198 28.92 -34.96 -8.80
N GLN A 199 27.90 -35.82 -8.82
CA GLN A 199 26.54 -35.38 -9.10
C GLN A 199 25.50 -36.20 -8.34
N LEU A 200 24.47 -35.50 -7.87
CA LEU A 200 23.26 -36.06 -7.29
C LEU A 200 22.07 -35.59 -8.14
N SER A 201 21.10 -36.46 -8.42
CA SER A 201 19.84 -36.02 -9.02
C SER A 201 18.63 -36.84 -8.57
N PHE A 202 17.44 -36.28 -8.77
CA PHE A 202 16.17 -36.95 -8.54
C PHE A 202 15.13 -36.56 -9.60
N ILE A 203 14.16 -37.45 -9.79
CA ILE A 203 12.94 -37.20 -10.55
C ILE A 203 11.76 -37.40 -9.62
N ALA A 204 10.84 -36.45 -9.60
CA ALA A 204 9.64 -36.48 -8.79
C ALA A 204 8.42 -36.03 -9.60
N ARG A 205 7.23 -36.33 -9.06
CA ARG A 205 5.96 -35.92 -9.64
C ARG A 205 4.95 -35.66 -8.53
N THR A 206 4.14 -34.61 -8.67
CA THR A 206 3.05 -34.35 -7.72
C THR A 206 1.96 -35.41 -7.83
N ARG A 207 1.29 -35.69 -6.71
CA ARG A 207 0.34 -36.80 -6.61
C ARG A 207 -0.95 -36.50 -7.36
N ASN A 208 -1.55 -35.32 -7.21
CA ASN A 208 -2.87 -35.04 -7.79
C ASN A 208 -2.77 -34.22 -9.07
N THR A 209 -1.94 -33.18 -9.11
CA THR A 209 -1.76 -32.30 -10.29
C THR A 209 -0.86 -32.90 -11.37
N LYS A 210 -0.09 -33.96 -11.05
CA LYS A 210 0.83 -34.67 -11.94
C LYS A 210 1.94 -33.80 -12.57
N LEU A 211 2.24 -32.65 -11.97
CA LEU A 211 3.36 -31.81 -12.35
C LEU A 211 4.67 -32.57 -12.14
N SER A 212 5.58 -32.46 -13.11
CA SER A 212 6.89 -33.11 -13.07
C SER A 212 7.94 -32.19 -12.47
N LEU A 213 8.83 -32.75 -11.67
CA LEU A 213 9.95 -32.06 -11.07
C LEU A 213 11.23 -32.87 -11.23
N ARG A 214 12.29 -32.20 -11.64
CA ARG A 214 13.64 -32.76 -11.71
C ARG A 214 14.58 -31.83 -10.97
N GLY A 215 15.53 -32.37 -10.23
CA GLY A 215 16.55 -31.57 -9.56
C GLY A 215 17.90 -32.26 -9.52
N ALA A 216 18.97 -31.49 -9.65
CA ALA A 216 20.34 -31.97 -9.55
C ALA A 216 21.25 -31.02 -8.77
N ALA A 217 22.30 -31.59 -8.20
CA ALA A 217 23.42 -30.88 -7.62
C ALA A 217 24.74 -31.44 -8.19
N PHE A 218 25.55 -30.58 -8.79
CA PHE A 218 26.89 -30.89 -9.30
C PHE A 218 27.95 -30.27 -8.39
N HIS A 219 29.00 -31.02 -8.08
CA HIS A 219 30.01 -30.65 -7.09
C HIS A 219 31.37 -30.38 -7.72
N THR A 220 32.03 -29.32 -7.24
CA THR A 220 33.45 -29.06 -7.48
C THR A 220 34.16 -28.80 -6.16
N TYR A 221 35.46 -29.03 -6.09
CA TYR A 221 36.24 -28.83 -4.88
C TYR A 221 37.57 -28.12 -5.19
N SER A 222 38.00 -27.23 -4.30
CA SER A 222 39.27 -26.48 -4.47
C SER A 222 40.51 -27.34 -4.28
N LYS A 223 40.37 -28.50 -3.60
CA LYS A 223 41.41 -29.50 -3.34
C LYS A 223 40.82 -30.88 -3.55
N ASN A 224 41.57 -31.80 -4.15
CA ASN A 224 41.10 -33.17 -4.37
C ASN A 224 40.82 -33.87 -3.03
N PRO A 225 39.65 -34.49 -2.86
CA PRO A 225 39.33 -35.28 -1.66
C PRO A 225 40.21 -36.52 -1.59
N LEU A 226 40.52 -36.95 -0.36
CA LEU A 226 41.19 -38.23 -0.11
C LEU A 226 40.30 -39.41 -0.47
N GLN A 227 38.99 -39.22 -0.29
CA GLN A 227 37.96 -40.23 -0.58
C GLN A 227 36.65 -39.54 -0.92
N ILE A 228 35.93 -40.09 -1.90
CA ILE A 228 34.54 -39.76 -2.21
C ILE A 228 33.68 -40.99 -1.90
N VAL A 229 32.61 -40.82 -1.13
CA VAL A 229 31.78 -41.92 -0.64
C VAL A 229 30.29 -41.67 -0.95
N PRO A 230 29.71 -42.36 -1.94
CA PRO A 230 28.26 -42.45 -2.11
C PRO A 230 27.60 -43.03 -0.85
N SER A 231 26.46 -42.49 -0.43
CA SER A 231 25.80 -42.88 0.84
C SER A 231 24.34 -43.39 0.69
N PRO A 232 24.05 -44.39 -0.16
CA PRO A 232 22.69 -44.92 -0.29
C PRO A 232 22.19 -45.55 1.03
N PRO A 233 20.87 -45.49 1.34
CA PRO A 233 19.78 -44.98 0.52
C PRO A 233 19.63 -43.45 0.54
N GLU A 234 20.45 -42.74 1.30
CA GLU A 234 20.45 -41.28 1.29
C GLU A 234 21.02 -40.77 -0.04
N LEU A 235 20.37 -39.78 -0.64
CA LEU A 235 20.85 -39.13 -1.87
C LEU A 235 21.99 -38.16 -1.51
N ALA A 236 23.19 -38.70 -1.27
CA ALA A 236 24.32 -37.95 -0.74
C ALA A 236 25.71 -38.45 -1.17
N LEU A 237 26.67 -37.52 -1.19
CA LEU A 237 28.10 -37.74 -1.42
C LEU A 237 28.92 -37.22 -0.23
N GLY A 238 29.81 -38.05 0.30
CA GLY A 238 30.78 -37.71 1.34
C GLY A 238 32.18 -37.43 0.77
N TYR A 239 32.89 -36.47 1.34
CA TYR A 239 34.21 -36.02 0.93
C TYR A 239 35.14 -35.91 2.14
N SER A 240 36.25 -36.64 2.11
CA SER A 240 37.25 -36.64 3.20
C SER A 240 38.44 -35.77 2.87
N PHE A 241 38.89 -34.94 3.82
CA PHE A 241 40.06 -34.09 3.71
C PHE A 241 40.92 -34.14 4.97
N LEU A 242 42.21 -33.85 4.79
CA LEU A 242 43.15 -33.59 5.89
C LEU A 242 43.82 -32.25 5.63
N LEU A 243 43.64 -31.30 6.54
CA LEU A 243 44.10 -29.92 6.39
C LEU A 243 45.24 -29.59 7.36
N LYS A 244 46.16 -28.73 6.89
CA LYS A 244 47.15 -28.05 7.71
C LYS A 244 46.60 -26.75 8.30
N GLU A 245 47.27 -26.20 9.30
CA GLU A 245 46.93 -24.89 9.86
C GLU A 245 46.95 -23.81 8.75
N GLY A 246 45.88 -23.01 8.69
CA GLY A 246 45.68 -21.98 7.67
C GLY A 246 45.26 -22.48 6.30
N GLU A 247 45.22 -23.80 6.08
CA GLU A 247 44.74 -24.39 4.83
C GLU A 247 43.21 -24.40 4.79
N SER A 248 42.64 -24.18 3.60
CA SER A 248 41.21 -24.19 3.36
C SER A 248 40.82 -25.20 2.28
N VAL A 249 39.64 -25.79 2.43
CA VAL A 249 38.96 -26.51 1.34
C VAL A 249 37.59 -25.89 1.09
N THR A 250 37.22 -25.75 -0.17
CA THR A 250 35.92 -25.24 -0.61
C THR A 250 35.22 -26.34 -1.39
N LEU A 251 34.02 -26.71 -0.96
CA LEU A 251 33.08 -27.50 -1.74
C LEU A 251 32.07 -26.53 -2.37
N THR A 252 32.04 -26.46 -3.70
CA THR A 252 31.05 -25.67 -4.43
C THR A 252 29.99 -26.61 -4.99
N LYS A 253 28.72 -26.26 -4.77
CA LYS A 253 27.56 -27.03 -5.17
C LYS A 253 26.69 -26.20 -6.11
N TYR A 254 26.64 -26.61 -7.37
CA TYR A 254 25.82 -26.00 -8.40
C TYR A 254 24.52 -26.76 -8.53
N ILE A 255 23.40 -26.08 -8.36
CA ILE A 255 22.08 -26.67 -8.19
C ILE A 255 21.20 -26.24 -9.36
N ALA A 256 20.40 -27.15 -9.90
CA ALA A 256 19.41 -26.86 -10.92
C ALA A 256 18.09 -27.59 -10.64
N TYR A 257 16.97 -26.93 -10.92
CA TYR A 257 15.63 -27.51 -10.92
C TYR A 257 14.92 -27.28 -12.24
N CYS A 258 14.22 -28.30 -12.74
CA CYS A 258 13.45 -28.22 -13.98
C CYS A 258 12.02 -28.74 -13.76
N THR A 259 11.02 -27.98 -14.22
CA THR A 259 9.61 -28.39 -14.21
C THR A 259 9.09 -28.81 -15.59
N VAL A 260 9.86 -28.57 -16.65
CA VAL A 260 9.51 -28.88 -18.05
C VAL A 260 10.76 -29.34 -18.78
N GLY A 261 10.70 -30.48 -19.49
CA GLY A 261 11.50 -30.87 -20.67
C GLY A 261 13.05 -30.89 -20.63
N ASP A 262 13.67 -30.19 -19.69
CA ASP A 262 15.10 -29.95 -19.60
C ASP A 262 15.78 -31.02 -18.74
N ASP A 263 17.02 -31.36 -19.10
CA ASP A 263 17.88 -32.23 -18.31
C ASP A 263 18.53 -31.43 -17.18
N GLU A 264 18.09 -31.72 -15.95
CA GLU A 264 18.55 -31.05 -14.73
C GLU A 264 20.04 -31.26 -14.47
N ARG A 265 20.58 -32.43 -14.84
CA ARG A 265 21.99 -32.78 -14.64
C ARG A 265 22.88 -31.99 -15.59
N PHE A 266 22.48 -31.91 -16.86
CA PHE A 266 23.18 -31.08 -17.85
C PHE A 266 23.16 -29.61 -17.44
N LEU A 267 22.03 -29.11 -16.95
CA LEU A 267 21.89 -27.71 -16.56
C LEU A 267 22.79 -27.36 -15.35
N ALA A 268 22.80 -28.20 -14.30
CA ALA A 268 23.69 -28.02 -13.14
C ALA A 268 25.17 -28.07 -13.55
N HIS A 269 25.55 -29.00 -14.41
CA HIS A 269 26.93 -29.09 -14.91
C HIS A 269 27.30 -27.87 -15.77
N LYS A 270 26.45 -27.46 -16.72
CA LYS A 270 26.67 -26.26 -17.54
C LYS A 270 26.83 -25.00 -16.67
N PHE A 271 26.03 -24.87 -15.62
CA PHE A 271 26.14 -23.77 -14.68
C PHE A 271 27.48 -23.81 -13.93
N SER A 272 27.97 -25.00 -13.57
CA SER A 272 29.28 -25.16 -12.92
C SER A 272 30.46 -24.66 -13.76
N LEU A 273 30.38 -24.73 -15.09
CA LEU A 273 31.43 -24.27 -16.00
C LEU A 273 31.63 -22.75 -15.95
N LYS A 274 30.64 -21.97 -15.50
CA LYS A 274 30.78 -20.52 -15.29
C LYS A 274 31.67 -20.19 -14.08
N GLY A 275 31.64 -21.03 -13.05
CA GLY A 275 32.27 -20.76 -11.76
C GLY A 275 31.53 -19.73 -10.90
N PHE A 276 31.66 -19.83 -9.57
CA PHE A 276 30.95 -18.96 -8.63
C PHE A 276 31.20 -17.46 -8.85
N LEU A 277 32.45 -17.05 -9.08
CA LEU A 277 32.80 -15.63 -9.23
C LEU A 277 32.11 -14.98 -10.43
N THR A 278 32.06 -15.67 -11.57
CA THR A 278 31.36 -15.19 -12.77
C THR A 278 29.86 -15.05 -12.52
N ILE A 279 29.26 -16.06 -11.87
CA ILE A 279 27.84 -16.05 -11.51
C ILE A 279 27.52 -14.89 -10.56
N ALA A 280 28.38 -14.64 -9.57
CA ALA A 280 28.23 -13.51 -8.64
C ALA A 280 28.31 -12.16 -9.35
N GLU A 281 29.19 -12.00 -10.34
CA GLU A 281 29.31 -10.75 -11.11
C GLU A 281 28.11 -10.53 -12.06
N GLU A 282 27.63 -11.60 -12.71
CA GLU A 282 26.40 -11.57 -13.53
C GLU A 282 25.19 -11.14 -12.67
N GLN A 283 25.07 -11.70 -11.47
CA GLN A 283 24.04 -11.39 -10.49
C GLN A 283 24.12 -9.93 -10.01
N LYS A 284 25.33 -9.48 -9.65
CA LYS A 284 25.57 -8.09 -9.24
C LYS A 284 25.22 -7.11 -10.36
N SER A 285 25.57 -7.39 -11.61
CA SER A 285 25.23 -6.55 -12.76
C SER A 285 23.70 -6.39 -12.95
N TYR A 286 22.95 -7.48 -12.74
CA TYR A 286 21.49 -7.44 -12.76
C TYR A 286 20.92 -6.54 -11.64
N LEU A 287 21.45 -6.70 -10.42
CA LEU A 287 21.00 -5.96 -9.25
C LEU A 287 21.42 -4.48 -9.29
N ASP A 288 22.63 -4.16 -9.76
CA ASP A 288 23.08 -2.78 -9.97
C ASP A 288 22.14 -2.04 -10.93
N SER A 289 21.68 -2.71 -11.99
CA SER A 289 20.70 -2.14 -12.93
C SER A 289 19.34 -1.87 -12.28
N PHE A 290 18.90 -2.73 -11.35
CA PHE A 290 17.69 -2.50 -10.56
C PHE A 290 17.87 -1.35 -9.56
N TRP A 291 18.98 -1.36 -8.81
CA TRP A 291 19.26 -0.36 -7.77
C TRP A 291 19.57 1.03 -8.32
N ALA A 292 20.03 1.14 -9.56
CA ALA A 292 20.19 2.43 -10.24
C ALA A 292 18.89 3.26 -10.25
N LEU A 293 17.73 2.58 -10.26
CA LEU A 293 16.41 3.20 -10.23
C LEU A 293 15.71 3.03 -8.87
N ALA A 294 15.80 1.85 -8.26
CA ALA A 294 15.04 1.48 -7.07
C ALA A 294 15.61 2.00 -5.74
N ARG A 295 16.89 2.42 -5.70
CA ARG A 295 17.54 2.81 -4.45
C ARG A 295 16.92 4.08 -3.88
N ILE A 296 16.63 4.03 -2.59
CA ILE A 296 16.14 5.16 -1.80
C ILE A 296 17.26 5.61 -0.86
N ARG A 297 17.48 6.91 -0.73
CA ARG A 297 18.35 7.50 0.28
C ARG A 297 17.53 8.28 1.28
N ILE A 298 17.80 8.10 2.56
CA ILE A 298 17.20 8.84 3.66
C ILE A 298 18.31 9.30 4.59
N GLU A 299 18.60 10.59 4.55
CA GLU A 299 19.57 11.15 5.48
C GLU A 299 18.92 11.35 6.85
N GLY A 300 19.54 10.81 7.90
CA GLY A 300 19.06 10.91 9.29
C GLY A 300 18.42 9.65 9.85
N ASP A 301 18.14 8.63 9.01
CA ASP A 301 17.50 7.38 9.44
C ASP A 301 17.98 6.16 8.62
N ASP A 302 19.21 5.70 8.93
CA ASP A 302 19.82 4.50 8.33
C ASP A 302 18.94 3.25 8.46
N LEU A 303 18.12 3.14 9.52
CA LEU A 303 17.27 1.97 9.78
C LEU A 303 16.08 1.91 8.82
N SER A 304 15.42 3.04 8.58
CA SER A 304 14.36 3.12 7.57
C SER A 304 14.93 2.98 6.16
N GLU A 305 16.12 3.55 5.90
CA GLU A 305 16.81 3.36 4.62
C GLU A 305 17.06 1.86 4.37
N GLN A 306 17.81 1.18 5.25
CA GLN A 306 18.11 -0.25 5.13
C GLN A 306 16.85 -1.10 4.97
N ALA A 307 15.79 -0.81 5.74
CA ALA A 307 14.54 -1.55 5.69
C ALA A 307 13.82 -1.40 4.34
N LEU A 308 13.85 -0.21 3.72
CA LEU A 308 13.30 -0.01 2.37
C LEU A 308 14.07 -0.81 1.31
N GLN A 309 15.40 -0.87 1.39
CA GLN A 309 16.18 -1.72 0.48
C GLN A 309 15.90 -3.21 0.73
N PHE A 310 15.81 -3.63 2.00
CA PHE A 310 15.42 -5.00 2.35
C PHE A 310 14.06 -5.37 1.73
N ASN A 311 13.06 -4.50 1.88
CA ASN A 311 11.71 -4.73 1.36
C ASN A 311 11.69 -4.79 -0.17
N LEU A 312 12.37 -3.85 -0.86
CA LEU A 312 12.45 -3.84 -2.32
C LEU A 312 13.21 -5.05 -2.89
N PHE A 313 14.28 -5.48 -2.19
CA PHE A 313 15.02 -6.69 -2.56
C PHE A 313 14.11 -7.92 -2.48
N HIS A 314 13.43 -8.14 -1.36
CA HIS A 314 12.52 -9.27 -1.18
C HIS A 314 11.31 -9.23 -2.13
N LEU A 315 10.81 -8.04 -2.45
CA LEU A 315 9.76 -7.88 -3.46
C LEU A 315 10.24 -8.34 -4.85
N LEU A 316 11.46 -7.93 -5.27
CA LEU A 316 12.07 -8.37 -6.51
C LEU A 316 12.33 -9.90 -6.53
N GLN A 317 12.71 -10.47 -5.39
CA GLN A 317 12.94 -11.91 -5.22
C GLN A 317 11.64 -12.73 -5.33
N SER A 318 10.48 -12.13 -5.03
CA SER A 318 9.19 -12.81 -4.94
C SER A 318 8.36 -12.75 -6.23
N CYS A 319 8.71 -11.85 -7.15
CA CYS A 319 7.93 -11.58 -8.35
C CYS A 319 8.21 -12.63 -9.45
N GLY A 320 7.16 -13.33 -9.92
CA GLY A 320 7.19 -14.12 -11.14
C GLY A 320 7.62 -13.27 -12.36
N LYS A 321 8.33 -13.89 -13.32
CA LYS A 321 9.01 -13.16 -14.42
C LYS A 321 8.70 -13.69 -15.81
N ASP A 322 7.77 -14.64 -15.92
CA ASP A 322 7.52 -15.39 -17.16
C ASP A 322 6.12 -15.21 -17.74
N GLY A 323 5.25 -14.44 -17.07
CA GLY A 323 3.86 -14.25 -17.47
C GLY A 323 2.97 -15.48 -17.24
N ALA A 324 3.49 -16.51 -16.57
CA ALA A 324 2.78 -17.73 -16.20
C ALA A 324 2.67 -17.91 -14.68
N THR A 325 3.51 -17.20 -13.92
CA THR A 325 3.48 -17.13 -12.46
C THR A 325 3.33 -15.69 -11.98
N SER A 326 2.82 -15.53 -10.77
CA SER A 326 2.64 -14.22 -10.12
C SER A 326 3.44 -14.14 -8.82
N MET A 327 3.03 -13.28 -7.89
CA MET A 327 3.69 -13.07 -6.61
C MET A 327 2.82 -13.62 -5.47
N ALA A 328 3.34 -14.61 -4.74
CA ALA A 328 2.66 -15.14 -3.56
C ALA A 328 2.63 -14.10 -2.42
N ALA A 329 1.58 -14.14 -1.60
CA ALA A 329 1.42 -13.21 -0.46
C ALA A 329 2.59 -13.28 0.55
N LYS A 330 3.22 -14.46 0.66
CA LYS A 330 4.42 -14.72 1.49
C LYS A 330 5.72 -14.88 0.71
N GLY A 331 5.71 -14.48 -0.57
CA GLY A 331 6.81 -14.70 -1.50
C GLY A 331 7.22 -16.18 -1.59
N LEU A 332 8.48 -16.44 -1.94
CA LEU A 332 9.08 -17.78 -1.91
C LEU A 332 9.85 -18.02 -0.61
N THR A 333 9.31 -17.51 0.50
CA THR A 333 10.00 -17.46 1.79
C THR A 333 9.38 -18.38 2.83
N GLY A 334 8.24 -18.98 2.56
CA GLY A 334 7.51 -19.84 3.49
C GLY A 334 6.22 -20.38 2.90
N GLU A 335 5.44 -21.03 3.74
CA GLU A 335 4.21 -21.74 3.34
C GLU A 335 2.93 -21.01 3.77
N GLY A 336 3.05 -19.85 4.43
CA GLY A 336 1.88 -19.05 4.79
C GLY A 336 1.08 -18.65 3.54
N TYR A 337 -0.26 -18.63 3.66
CA TYR A 337 -1.18 -18.48 2.53
C TYR A 337 -1.01 -19.51 1.40
N GLU A 338 -0.26 -20.59 1.63
CA GLU A 338 -0.12 -21.76 0.73
C GLU A 338 0.52 -21.44 -0.62
N GLY A 339 1.19 -20.29 -0.77
CA GLY A 339 1.77 -19.84 -2.03
C GLY A 339 0.77 -19.23 -3.03
N HIS A 340 -0.45 -18.92 -2.59
CA HIS A 340 -1.48 -18.33 -3.44
C HIS A 340 -1.19 -16.86 -3.82
N TYR A 341 -1.70 -16.49 -5.00
CA TYR A 341 -1.73 -15.12 -5.51
C TYR A 341 -3.09 -14.48 -5.21
N PHE A 342 -3.06 -13.20 -4.90
CA PHE A 342 -4.19 -12.38 -4.49
C PHE A 342 -4.16 -11.01 -5.21
N TRP A 343 -5.21 -10.21 -5.01
CA TRP A 343 -5.29 -8.80 -5.43
C TRP A 343 -4.14 -7.92 -4.90
N ASP A 344 -3.43 -8.36 -3.86
CA ASP A 344 -2.18 -7.79 -3.33
C ASP A 344 -1.17 -7.42 -4.44
N THR A 345 -1.09 -8.26 -5.47
CA THR A 345 -0.19 -8.05 -6.60
C THR A 345 -0.54 -6.78 -7.35
N GLU A 346 -1.82 -6.60 -7.69
CA GLU A 346 -2.32 -5.49 -8.48
C GLU A 346 -2.43 -4.18 -7.69
N SER A 347 -2.89 -4.26 -6.44
CA SER A 347 -3.14 -3.05 -5.63
C SER A 347 -1.89 -2.50 -4.94
N TYR A 348 -0.86 -3.32 -4.71
CA TYR A 348 0.34 -2.92 -3.96
C TYR A 348 1.62 -3.07 -4.78
N ALA A 349 1.95 -4.27 -5.27
CA ALA A 349 3.24 -4.51 -5.92
C ALA A 349 3.34 -3.92 -7.34
N LEU A 350 2.27 -4.01 -8.13
CA LEU A 350 2.22 -3.49 -9.49
C LEU A 350 2.44 -1.97 -9.55
N PRO A 351 1.85 -1.14 -8.67
CA PRO A 351 2.21 0.27 -8.55
C PRO A 351 3.72 0.49 -8.39
N VAL A 352 4.41 -0.29 -7.54
CA VAL A 352 5.86 -0.18 -7.36
C VAL A 352 6.60 -0.53 -8.65
N PHE A 353 6.34 -1.70 -9.23
CA PHE A 353 7.04 -2.14 -10.43
C PHE A 353 6.71 -1.32 -11.67
N THR A 354 5.55 -0.68 -11.73
CA THR A 354 5.19 0.24 -12.81
C THR A 354 6.21 1.37 -12.94
N TYR A 355 6.76 1.89 -11.84
CA TYR A 355 7.74 2.97 -11.87
C TYR A 355 9.20 2.51 -11.72
N LEU A 356 9.44 1.31 -11.19
CA LEU A 356 10.80 0.81 -10.96
C LEU A 356 11.27 -0.24 -11.98
N LYS A 357 10.36 -1.05 -12.52
CA LYS A 357 10.71 -2.12 -13.48
C LYS A 357 9.49 -2.51 -14.34
N PRO A 358 9.08 -1.67 -15.30
CA PRO A 358 7.83 -1.84 -16.05
C PRO A 358 7.69 -3.20 -16.75
N ASP A 359 8.79 -3.83 -17.16
CA ASP A 359 8.74 -5.14 -17.80
C ASP A 359 8.24 -6.24 -16.84
N LEU A 360 8.56 -6.16 -15.54
CA LEU A 360 7.99 -7.07 -14.55
C LEU A 360 6.51 -6.79 -14.31
N ALA A 361 6.11 -5.52 -14.28
CA ALA A 361 4.70 -5.16 -14.19
C ALA A 361 3.89 -5.78 -15.36
N GLU A 362 4.43 -5.75 -16.58
CA GLU A 362 3.80 -6.42 -17.71
C GLU A 362 3.69 -7.94 -17.52
N GLN A 363 4.71 -8.62 -16.99
CA GLN A 363 4.65 -10.06 -16.75
C GLN A 363 3.58 -10.43 -15.71
N LEU A 364 3.44 -9.65 -14.64
CA LEU A 364 2.38 -9.88 -13.65
C LEU A 364 0.97 -9.70 -14.25
N LEU A 365 0.78 -8.71 -15.13
CA LEU A 365 -0.49 -8.56 -15.87
C LEU A 365 -0.71 -9.70 -16.88
N ARG A 366 0.35 -10.19 -17.53
CA ARG A 366 0.30 -11.35 -18.43
C ARG A 366 -0.10 -12.63 -17.72
N TYR A 367 0.28 -12.79 -16.46
CA TYR A 367 -0.22 -13.90 -15.64
C TYR A 367 -1.75 -13.87 -15.57
N ARG A 368 -2.37 -12.71 -15.26
CA ARG A 368 -3.84 -12.58 -15.24
C ARG A 368 -4.44 -12.93 -16.60
N TYR A 369 -3.82 -12.48 -17.69
CA TYR A 369 -4.27 -12.90 -19.02
C TYR A 369 -4.16 -14.41 -19.25
N SER A 370 -3.09 -15.06 -18.77
CA SER A 370 -2.85 -16.50 -18.93
C SER A 370 -3.94 -17.38 -18.27
N ILE A 371 -4.60 -16.86 -17.23
CA ILE A 371 -5.69 -17.52 -16.50
C ILE A 371 -7.09 -16.99 -16.88
N LEU A 372 -7.19 -16.16 -17.91
CA LEU A 372 -8.47 -15.64 -18.41
C LEU A 372 -9.48 -16.77 -18.76
N PRO A 373 -9.08 -17.92 -19.35
CA PRO A 373 -10.00 -19.03 -19.59
C PRO A 373 -10.64 -19.58 -18.31
N GLN A 374 -9.86 -19.77 -17.25
CA GLN A 374 -10.34 -20.23 -15.94
C GLN A 374 -11.27 -19.19 -15.31
N SER A 375 -10.95 -17.90 -15.49
CA SER A 375 -11.75 -16.79 -14.95
C SER A 375 -13.11 -16.67 -15.67
N ARG A 376 -13.18 -16.94 -16.98
CA ARG A 376 -14.45 -17.08 -17.72
C ARG A 376 -15.29 -18.24 -17.20
N GLN A 377 -14.66 -19.39 -16.94
CA GLN A 377 -15.34 -20.54 -16.35
C GLN A 377 -15.87 -20.22 -14.95
N ARG A 378 -15.11 -19.46 -14.16
CA ARG A 378 -15.53 -19.00 -12.83
C ARG A 378 -16.74 -18.07 -12.91
N ALA A 379 -16.73 -17.09 -13.82
CA ALA A 379 -17.89 -16.22 -14.06
C ALA A 379 -19.14 -17.04 -14.42
N ALA A 380 -19.02 -17.96 -15.38
CA ALA A 380 -20.12 -18.82 -15.79
C ALA A 380 -20.66 -19.67 -14.63
N THR A 381 -19.77 -20.19 -13.77
CA THR A 381 -20.13 -20.94 -12.56
C THR A 381 -20.90 -20.09 -11.56
N MET A 382 -20.60 -18.79 -11.48
CA MET A 382 -21.32 -17.84 -10.64
C MET A 382 -22.56 -17.23 -11.32
N ASN A 383 -22.97 -17.78 -12.47
CA ASN A 383 -24.06 -17.27 -13.30
C ASN A 383 -23.86 -15.81 -13.77
N LEU A 384 -22.61 -15.46 -14.06
CA LEU A 384 -22.18 -14.16 -14.58
C LEU A 384 -21.71 -14.30 -16.04
N LYS A 385 -21.69 -13.17 -16.75
CA LYS A 385 -21.02 -13.05 -18.04
C LYS A 385 -19.58 -12.59 -17.80
N GLY A 386 -18.74 -12.63 -18.84
CA GLY A 386 -17.39 -12.08 -18.75
C GLY A 386 -16.39 -13.03 -18.09
N ALA A 387 -15.47 -12.45 -17.34
CA ALA A 387 -14.48 -13.15 -16.53
C ALA A 387 -14.61 -12.70 -15.07
N LEU A 388 -14.45 -13.65 -14.14
CA LEU A 388 -14.36 -13.39 -12.70
C LEU A 388 -13.05 -13.99 -12.23
N PHE A 389 -12.08 -13.14 -11.93
CA PHE A 389 -10.78 -13.60 -11.46
C PHE A 389 -10.91 -14.21 -10.05
N PRO A 390 -10.22 -15.33 -9.77
CA PRO A 390 -10.29 -15.97 -8.45
C PRO A 390 -9.65 -15.09 -7.38
N TRP A 391 -10.26 -15.04 -6.20
CA TRP A 391 -9.75 -14.27 -5.06
C TRP A 391 -8.37 -14.75 -4.61
N ARG A 392 -8.22 -16.08 -4.50
CA ARG A 392 -6.95 -16.73 -4.21
C ARG A 392 -6.74 -17.93 -5.11
N THR A 393 -5.56 -18.04 -5.71
CA THR A 393 -5.27 -19.09 -6.70
C THR A 393 -3.76 -19.31 -6.90
N ILE A 394 -3.37 -20.47 -7.43
CA ILE A 394 -2.09 -20.67 -8.11
C ILE A 394 -2.35 -20.90 -9.61
N SER A 395 -3.28 -21.80 -9.94
CA SER A 395 -3.54 -22.29 -11.31
C SER A 395 -4.49 -21.43 -12.16
N GLY A 396 -5.17 -20.47 -11.53
CA GLY A 396 -6.32 -19.75 -12.08
C GLY A 396 -7.69 -20.26 -11.59
N ASN A 397 -7.74 -21.40 -10.88
CA ASN A 397 -8.97 -21.85 -10.23
C ASN A 397 -9.15 -21.20 -8.85
N GLU A 398 -10.40 -20.91 -8.46
CA GLU A 398 -10.71 -20.42 -7.11
C GLU A 398 -10.41 -21.49 -6.06
N CYS A 399 -9.65 -21.10 -5.03
CA CYS A 399 -9.19 -21.97 -3.96
C CYS A 399 -9.70 -21.55 -2.57
N SER A 400 -10.48 -20.46 -2.45
CA SER A 400 -11.03 -20.06 -1.17
C SER A 400 -12.16 -20.98 -0.69
N ALA A 401 -11.94 -21.64 0.45
CA ALA A 401 -12.97 -22.40 1.16
C ALA A 401 -13.98 -21.50 1.91
N TYR A 402 -13.73 -20.19 1.98
CA TYR A 402 -14.59 -19.23 2.67
C TYR A 402 -15.06 -18.16 1.68
N TYR A 403 -16.22 -18.40 1.07
CA TYR A 403 -16.77 -17.50 0.05
C TYR A 403 -17.09 -16.08 0.56
N PRO A 404 -17.54 -15.83 1.81
CA PRO A 404 -17.91 -14.49 2.24
C PRO A 404 -16.75 -13.49 2.24
N ALA A 405 -15.55 -13.91 2.63
CA ALA A 405 -14.33 -13.11 2.47
C ALA A 405 -13.41 -13.73 1.40
N GLY A 406 -14.00 -14.29 0.36
CA GLY A 406 -13.30 -14.91 -0.76
C GLY A 406 -13.98 -14.54 -2.07
N THR A 407 -14.75 -15.45 -2.65
CA THR A 407 -15.48 -15.22 -3.91
C THR A 407 -16.38 -13.98 -3.91
N ALA A 408 -16.93 -13.55 -2.77
CA ALA A 408 -17.72 -12.32 -2.70
C ALA A 408 -16.88 -11.03 -2.86
N GLN A 409 -15.54 -11.11 -2.84
CA GLN A 409 -14.63 -10.01 -3.10
C GLN A 409 -14.41 -9.80 -4.61
N TYR A 410 -15.49 -9.44 -5.31
CA TYR A 410 -15.48 -9.17 -6.76
C TYR A 410 -14.55 -8.01 -7.17
N HIS A 411 -14.14 -7.18 -6.22
CA HIS A 411 -13.31 -6.01 -6.50
C HIS A 411 -11.96 -6.34 -7.14
N ILE A 412 -11.45 -7.58 -7.00
CA ILE A 412 -10.22 -8.04 -7.64
C ILE A 412 -10.19 -7.78 -9.16
N ASP A 413 -11.33 -7.93 -9.85
CA ASP A 413 -11.44 -7.65 -11.28
C ASP A 413 -11.18 -6.17 -11.58
N ALA A 414 -11.71 -5.26 -10.74
CA ALA A 414 -11.45 -3.84 -10.88
C ALA A 414 -10.02 -3.46 -10.46
N ASP A 415 -9.42 -4.14 -9.47
CA ASP A 415 -8.02 -3.94 -9.08
C ASP A 415 -7.06 -4.27 -10.22
N ILE A 416 -7.29 -5.37 -10.93
CA ILE A 416 -6.52 -5.76 -12.13
C ILE A 416 -6.60 -4.68 -13.21
N LEU A 417 -7.80 -4.19 -13.51
CA LEU A 417 -7.97 -3.18 -14.55
C LEU A 417 -7.47 -1.80 -14.12
N TYR A 418 -7.54 -1.46 -12.83
CA TYR A 418 -6.90 -0.28 -12.26
C TYR A 418 -5.38 -0.31 -12.43
N ALA A 419 -4.74 -1.42 -12.03
CA ALA A 419 -3.30 -1.60 -12.19
C ALA A 419 -2.89 -1.58 -13.68
N THR A 420 -3.72 -2.16 -14.56
CA THR A 420 -3.53 -2.11 -16.01
C THR A 420 -3.59 -0.68 -16.55
N GLN A 421 -4.58 0.11 -16.11
CA GLN A 421 -4.71 1.51 -16.48
C GLN A 421 -3.49 2.31 -16.03
N LYS A 422 -3.07 2.14 -14.78
CA LYS A 422 -1.87 2.79 -14.22
C LYS A 422 -0.63 2.43 -15.02
N TYR A 423 -0.42 1.15 -15.32
CA TYR A 423 0.69 0.68 -16.14
C TYR A 423 0.74 1.35 -17.52
N LEU A 424 -0.40 1.40 -18.23
CA LEU A 424 -0.47 2.05 -19.55
C LEU A 424 -0.24 3.56 -19.47
N GLN A 425 -0.81 4.22 -18.46
CA GLN A 425 -0.66 5.67 -18.26
C GLN A 425 0.76 6.06 -17.88
N ALA A 426 1.44 5.25 -17.07
CA ALA A 426 2.82 5.47 -16.66
C ALA A 426 3.80 5.15 -17.79
N THR A 427 3.65 4.03 -18.50
CA THR A 427 4.61 3.59 -19.52
C THR A 427 4.41 4.24 -20.88
N LYS A 428 3.20 4.74 -21.17
CA LYS A 428 2.79 5.25 -22.49
C LYS A 428 2.99 4.24 -23.63
N ARG A 429 3.07 2.94 -23.33
CA ARG A 429 3.22 1.86 -24.32
C ARG A 429 1.94 1.69 -25.14
N GLN A 430 2.08 1.12 -26.33
CA GLN A 430 0.93 0.75 -27.16
C GLN A 430 0.07 -0.30 -26.43
N ILE A 431 -1.24 -0.14 -26.52
CA ILE A 431 -2.21 -1.05 -25.91
C ILE A 431 -2.27 -2.35 -26.72
N PRO A 432 -1.87 -3.50 -26.15
CA PRO A 432 -1.96 -4.80 -26.81
C PRO A 432 -3.39 -5.35 -26.79
N SER A 433 -3.73 -6.21 -27.75
CA SER A 433 -5.08 -6.78 -27.90
C SER A 433 -5.53 -7.60 -26.68
N TRP A 434 -4.62 -8.23 -25.95
CA TRP A 434 -4.95 -9.02 -24.76
C TRP A 434 -5.46 -8.16 -23.60
N ILE A 435 -5.02 -6.90 -23.48
CA ILE A 435 -5.57 -5.94 -22.51
C ILE A 435 -7.01 -5.58 -22.89
N ILE A 436 -7.27 -5.37 -24.18
CA ILE A 436 -8.63 -5.08 -24.67
C ILE A 436 -9.56 -6.26 -24.39
N GLU A 437 -9.08 -7.49 -24.60
CA GLU A 437 -9.83 -8.71 -24.28
C GLU A 437 -10.20 -8.78 -22.79
N MET A 438 -9.23 -8.58 -21.88
CA MET A 438 -9.48 -8.54 -20.44
C MET A 438 -10.46 -7.41 -20.06
N ALA A 439 -10.33 -6.23 -20.66
CA ALA A 439 -11.20 -5.09 -20.37
C ALA A 439 -12.66 -5.34 -20.75
N ILE A 440 -12.89 -5.99 -21.91
CA ILE A 440 -14.23 -6.40 -22.36
C ILE A 440 -14.84 -7.42 -21.40
N GLU A 441 -14.07 -8.45 -21.02
CA GLU A 441 -14.59 -9.51 -20.14
C GLU A 441 -14.85 -9.00 -18.72
N SER A 442 -14.02 -8.09 -18.20
CA SER A 442 -14.24 -7.44 -16.90
C SER A 442 -15.50 -6.56 -16.91
N ALA A 443 -15.72 -5.79 -17.99
CA ALA A 443 -16.93 -4.96 -18.12
C ALA A 443 -18.21 -5.80 -18.20
N ARG A 444 -18.16 -6.93 -18.92
CA ARG A 444 -19.25 -7.92 -18.98
C ARG A 444 -19.61 -8.46 -17.60
N MET A 445 -18.60 -8.78 -16.79
CA MET A 445 -18.80 -9.28 -15.43
C MET A 445 -19.55 -8.25 -14.59
N TRP A 446 -19.05 -7.01 -14.51
CA TRP A 446 -19.68 -5.96 -13.70
C TRP A 446 -21.13 -5.66 -14.10
N VAL A 447 -21.41 -5.54 -15.41
CA VAL A 447 -22.79 -5.30 -15.89
C VAL A 447 -23.70 -6.51 -15.65
N SER A 448 -23.17 -7.73 -15.64
CA SER A 448 -23.95 -8.92 -15.31
C SER A 448 -24.17 -9.12 -13.81
N LEU A 449 -23.30 -8.56 -12.95
CA LEU A 449 -23.39 -8.66 -11.50
C LEU A 449 -24.37 -7.64 -10.91
N GLY A 450 -24.34 -6.40 -11.39
CA GLY A 450 -25.17 -5.32 -10.86
C GLY A 450 -26.56 -5.23 -11.49
N SER A 451 -27.41 -4.35 -10.95
CA SER A 451 -28.78 -4.13 -11.43
C SER A 451 -29.26 -2.71 -11.11
N PHE A 452 -30.14 -2.15 -11.95
CA PHE A 452 -30.81 -0.89 -11.66
C PHE A 452 -31.92 -1.09 -10.62
N ILE A 453 -31.88 -0.33 -9.52
CA ILE A 453 -32.79 -0.49 -8.39
C ILE A 453 -33.67 0.76 -8.23
N LEU A 454 -34.98 0.61 -8.44
CA LEU A 454 -35.95 1.71 -8.38
C LEU A 454 -35.96 2.44 -7.03
N SER A 455 -35.88 1.72 -5.91
CA SER A 455 -35.88 2.31 -4.56
C SER A 455 -34.62 3.13 -4.25
N LYS A 456 -33.54 2.95 -5.04
CA LYS A 456 -32.31 3.73 -4.99
C LYS A 456 -32.29 4.81 -6.08
N GLY A 457 -33.46 5.30 -6.49
CA GLY A 457 -33.57 6.32 -7.54
C GLY A 457 -33.28 5.78 -8.94
N ASN A 458 -33.49 4.48 -9.17
CA ASN A 458 -33.12 3.79 -10.39
C ASN A 458 -31.61 3.88 -10.70
N SER A 459 -30.77 3.80 -9.66
CA SER A 459 -29.31 3.70 -9.78
C SER A 459 -28.86 2.26 -9.97
N PHE A 460 -27.73 2.06 -10.65
CA PHE A 460 -27.06 0.78 -10.81
C PHE A 460 -26.37 0.41 -9.49
N CYS A 461 -26.84 -0.67 -8.87
CA CYS A 461 -26.39 -1.15 -7.56
C CYS A 461 -25.67 -2.48 -7.72
N ILE A 462 -24.69 -2.73 -6.85
CA ILE A 462 -23.98 -4.00 -6.74
C ILE A 462 -24.18 -4.49 -5.30
N ASN A 463 -24.82 -5.65 -5.17
CA ASN A 463 -25.31 -6.19 -3.91
C ASN A 463 -24.60 -7.50 -3.56
N GLU A 464 -24.63 -7.88 -2.27
CA GLU A 464 -24.04 -9.13 -1.76
C GLU A 464 -22.54 -9.29 -2.08
N VAL A 465 -21.77 -8.22 -1.86
CA VAL A 465 -20.32 -8.15 -2.11
C VAL A 465 -19.54 -7.91 -0.83
N THR A 466 -18.26 -8.24 -0.85
CA THR A 466 -17.33 -7.92 0.24
C THR A 466 -16.26 -7.00 -0.32
N GLY A 467 -16.05 -5.85 0.34
CA GLY A 467 -14.94 -4.96 0.00
C GLY A 467 -13.63 -5.42 0.64
N PRO A 468 -12.55 -4.63 0.51
CA PRO A 468 -11.29 -4.85 1.23
C PRO A 468 -11.43 -5.09 2.73
N ASP A 469 -12.43 -4.48 3.37
CA ASP A 469 -12.75 -4.77 4.78
C ASP A 469 -13.44 -6.14 4.93
N GLU A 470 -12.65 -7.18 5.16
CA GLU A 470 -13.16 -8.53 5.43
C GLU A 470 -13.89 -8.68 6.78
N TYR A 471 -13.93 -7.64 7.62
CA TYR A 471 -14.78 -7.58 8.82
C TYR A 471 -16.21 -7.10 8.51
N SER A 472 -16.53 -6.90 7.24
CA SER A 472 -17.88 -6.63 6.72
C SER A 472 -18.11 -7.41 5.43
N ALA A 473 -18.66 -8.63 5.53
CA ALA A 473 -18.86 -9.51 4.38
C ALA A 473 -20.30 -9.51 3.83
N CYS A 474 -20.44 -9.74 2.52
CA CYS A 474 -21.72 -9.86 1.82
C CYS A 474 -22.66 -8.66 2.06
N VAL A 475 -22.12 -7.45 1.98
CA VAL A 475 -22.87 -6.19 2.14
C VAL A 475 -23.40 -5.68 0.80
N ASN A 476 -24.33 -4.73 0.85
CA ASN A 476 -24.87 -4.08 -0.33
C ASN A 476 -24.19 -2.74 -0.57
N ASN A 477 -23.86 -2.48 -1.84
CA ASN A 477 -23.29 -1.22 -2.31
C ASN A 477 -22.04 -0.81 -1.56
N ASN A 478 -21.10 -1.73 -1.35
CA ASN A 478 -19.79 -1.39 -0.79
C ASN A 478 -19.15 -0.27 -1.64
N ALA A 479 -18.79 0.85 -0.99
CA ALA A 479 -18.34 2.05 -1.68
C ALA A 479 -17.05 1.81 -2.47
N TYR A 480 -16.08 1.05 -1.92
CA TYR A 480 -14.87 0.68 -2.65
C TYR A 480 -15.22 -0.08 -3.94
N THR A 481 -16.01 -1.14 -3.82
CA THR A 481 -16.41 -2.00 -4.94
C THR A 481 -17.14 -1.21 -6.02
N ASN A 482 -18.14 -0.39 -5.66
CA ASN A 482 -18.92 0.37 -6.63
C ASN A 482 -18.08 1.45 -7.33
N LEU A 483 -17.21 2.16 -6.60
CA LEU A 483 -16.29 3.13 -7.19
C LEU A 483 -15.31 2.47 -8.17
N MET A 484 -14.69 1.38 -7.75
CA MET A 484 -13.71 0.65 -8.57
C MET A 484 -14.35 0.00 -9.79
N ALA A 485 -15.55 -0.59 -9.64
CA ALA A 485 -16.34 -1.13 -10.76
C ALA A 485 -16.71 -0.04 -11.78
N ARG A 486 -17.12 1.14 -11.31
CA ARG A 486 -17.42 2.28 -12.18
C ARG A 486 -16.19 2.70 -12.98
N GLU A 487 -15.05 2.89 -12.32
CA GLU A 487 -13.81 3.28 -13.02
C GLU A 487 -13.32 2.19 -13.96
N ASN A 488 -13.52 0.92 -13.63
CA ASN A 488 -13.26 -0.19 -14.54
C ASN A 488 -14.14 -0.08 -15.80
N LEU A 489 -15.45 0.09 -15.67
CA LEU A 489 -16.34 0.25 -16.82
C LEU A 489 -15.93 1.44 -17.69
N LEU A 490 -15.66 2.60 -17.07
CA LEU A 490 -15.22 3.80 -17.77
C LEU A 490 -13.90 3.58 -18.51
N PHE A 491 -12.96 2.84 -17.92
CA PHE A 491 -11.70 2.51 -18.56
C PHE A 491 -11.89 1.54 -19.73
N SER A 492 -12.68 0.47 -19.56
CA SER A 492 -13.00 -0.48 -20.63
C SER A 492 -13.68 0.20 -21.81
N ILE A 493 -14.62 1.12 -21.57
CA ILE A 493 -15.26 1.94 -22.60
C ILE A 493 -14.21 2.73 -23.39
N ARG A 494 -13.34 3.48 -22.69
CA ARG A 494 -12.26 4.26 -23.35
C ARG A 494 -11.35 3.38 -24.20
N LEU A 495 -10.96 2.22 -23.69
CA LEU A 495 -10.09 1.29 -24.41
C LEU A 495 -10.74 0.77 -25.70
N VAL A 496 -12.00 0.35 -25.61
CA VAL A 496 -12.76 -0.14 -26.77
C VAL A 496 -12.95 0.95 -27.82
N GLU A 497 -13.36 2.15 -27.40
CA GLU A 497 -13.55 3.30 -28.29
C GLU A 497 -12.23 3.67 -29.00
N GLN A 498 -11.12 3.80 -28.26
CA GLN A 498 -9.81 4.06 -28.84
C GLN A 498 -9.38 2.98 -29.85
N TYR A 499 -9.68 1.71 -29.57
CA TYR A 499 -9.32 0.61 -30.45
C TYR A 499 -10.14 0.62 -31.75
N LEU A 500 -11.45 0.90 -31.64
CA LEU A 500 -12.34 1.06 -32.79
C LEU A 500 -11.96 2.27 -33.66
N ASP A 501 -11.69 3.42 -33.03
CA ASP A 501 -11.26 4.64 -33.71
C ASP A 501 -9.93 4.47 -34.47
N SER A 502 -9.07 3.56 -34.00
CA SER A 502 -7.82 3.20 -34.69
C SER A 502 -8.01 2.31 -35.93
N GLY A 503 -9.25 1.91 -36.25
CA GLY A 503 -9.58 1.03 -37.38
C GLY A 503 -9.22 -0.44 -37.17
N LYS A 504 -8.83 -0.83 -35.94
CA LYS A 504 -8.49 -2.22 -35.60
C LYS A 504 -9.74 -3.02 -35.23
N LYS A 505 -9.78 -4.30 -35.61
CA LYS A 505 -10.84 -5.22 -35.20
C LYS A 505 -10.66 -5.64 -33.74
N LEU A 506 -11.69 -5.46 -32.91
CA LEU A 506 -11.70 -5.90 -31.52
C LEU A 506 -11.39 -7.41 -31.40
N PRO A 507 -10.71 -7.84 -30.31
CA PRO A 507 -10.41 -9.25 -30.07
C PRO A 507 -11.66 -10.09 -29.76
N LEU A 508 -12.74 -9.45 -29.28
CA LEU A 508 -14.02 -10.06 -29.01
C LEU A 508 -15.13 -9.26 -29.69
N GLU A 509 -16.15 -9.96 -30.18
CA GLU A 509 -17.34 -9.32 -30.73
C GLU A 509 -18.17 -8.71 -29.60
N LEU A 510 -18.67 -7.49 -29.82
CA LEU A 510 -19.59 -6.80 -28.91
C LEU A 510 -21.02 -6.94 -29.40
N GLY A 511 -21.96 -7.09 -28.47
CA GLY A 511 -23.39 -6.98 -28.78
C GLY A 511 -23.78 -5.56 -29.20
N SER A 512 -24.91 -5.42 -29.91
CA SER A 512 -25.39 -4.14 -30.46
C SER A 512 -25.49 -3.01 -29.42
N ASP A 513 -25.96 -3.34 -28.22
CA ASP A 513 -26.22 -2.37 -27.14
C ASP A 513 -25.23 -2.51 -25.98
N GLU A 514 -24.23 -3.38 -26.12
CA GLU A 514 -23.34 -3.77 -25.02
C GLU A 514 -22.56 -2.57 -24.47
N LEU A 515 -21.94 -1.78 -25.35
CA LEU A 515 -21.18 -0.59 -24.96
C LEU A 515 -22.07 0.49 -24.33
N GLN A 516 -23.31 0.62 -24.80
CA GLN A 516 -24.27 1.58 -24.27
C GLN A 516 -24.72 1.17 -22.86
N ASN A 517 -25.00 -0.11 -22.63
CA ASN A 517 -25.33 -0.65 -21.31
C ASN A 517 -24.18 -0.42 -20.30
N TRP A 518 -22.93 -0.54 -20.74
CA TRP A 518 -21.77 -0.23 -19.88
C TRP A 518 -21.74 1.25 -19.48
N LYS A 519 -22.03 2.15 -20.42
CA LYS A 519 -22.10 3.60 -20.16
C LYS A 519 -23.21 3.93 -19.15
N GLU A 520 -24.39 3.34 -19.34
CA GLU A 520 -25.53 3.52 -18.44
C GLU A 520 -25.24 3.01 -17.02
N ALA A 521 -24.66 1.81 -16.90
CA ALA A 521 -24.26 1.26 -15.61
C ALA A 521 -23.21 2.13 -14.90
N ALA A 522 -22.19 2.61 -15.63
CA ALA A 522 -21.15 3.48 -15.08
C ALA A 522 -21.70 4.84 -14.63
N GLN A 523 -22.56 5.47 -15.44
CA GLN A 523 -23.16 6.77 -15.11
C GLN A 523 -24.19 6.65 -13.98
N GLY A 524 -24.92 5.55 -13.94
CA GLY A 524 -25.94 5.27 -12.94
C GLY A 524 -25.43 4.65 -11.64
N MET A 525 -24.12 4.39 -11.51
CA MET A 525 -23.56 3.69 -10.35
C MET A 525 -23.92 4.37 -9.03
N TYR A 526 -24.54 3.63 -8.12
CA TYR A 526 -24.88 4.10 -6.79
C TYR A 526 -23.64 4.09 -5.89
N ILE A 527 -23.27 5.23 -5.32
CA ILE A 527 -22.25 5.31 -4.26
C ILE A 527 -22.95 5.81 -2.99
N PRO A 528 -22.94 5.05 -1.88
CA PRO A 528 -23.62 5.45 -0.66
C PRO A 528 -22.96 6.69 -0.06
N PHE A 529 -23.75 7.75 0.13
CA PHE A 529 -23.29 9.04 0.62
C PHE A 529 -24.25 9.59 1.68
N ASP A 530 -23.71 9.94 2.84
CA ASP A 530 -24.43 10.57 3.94
C ASP A 530 -24.23 12.10 3.82
N SER A 531 -25.27 12.81 3.41
CA SER A 531 -25.22 14.26 3.18
C SER A 531 -25.20 15.08 4.47
N GLU A 532 -25.64 14.53 5.61
CA GLU A 532 -25.62 15.22 6.90
C GLU A 532 -24.20 15.28 7.45
N LYS A 533 -23.48 14.15 7.41
CA LYS A 533 -22.09 14.03 7.83
C LYS A 533 -21.09 14.44 6.75
N GLY A 534 -21.52 14.49 5.50
CA GLY A 534 -20.68 14.78 4.35
C GLY A 534 -19.61 13.71 4.11
N ILE A 535 -19.94 12.44 4.35
CA ILE A 535 -19.03 11.29 4.19
C ILE A 535 -19.66 10.22 3.29
N TYR A 536 -18.82 9.43 2.63
CA TYR A 536 -19.29 8.21 1.98
C TYR A 536 -19.43 7.12 3.03
N ALA A 537 -20.59 6.44 3.07
CA ALA A 537 -20.74 5.27 3.92
C ALA A 537 -19.99 4.09 3.29
N GLN A 538 -19.42 3.18 4.09
CA GLN A 538 -18.69 2.04 3.55
C GLN A 538 -19.61 1.10 2.78
N ASP A 539 -20.84 0.93 3.25
CA ASP A 539 -21.91 0.15 2.62
C ASP A 539 -23.27 0.68 3.10
N ASP A 540 -24.36 0.15 2.54
CA ASP A 540 -25.73 0.58 2.84
C ASP A 540 -26.12 0.53 4.33
N SER A 541 -25.48 -0.31 5.13
CA SER A 541 -25.82 -0.57 6.53
C SER A 541 -24.78 -0.07 7.53
N PHE A 542 -23.59 0.34 7.08
CA PHE A 542 -22.44 0.57 7.97
C PHE A 542 -22.72 1.61 9.06
N LEU A 543 -23.41 2.70 8.71
CA LEU A 543 -23.70 3.80 9.65
C LEU A 543 -24.74 3.44 10.72
N ASP A 544 -25.53 2.38 10.49
CA ASP A 544 -26.57 1.89 11.40
C ASP A 544 -26.04 0.85 12.42
N ARG A 545 -24.78 0.42 12.28
CA ARG A 545 -24.15 -0.54 13.18
C ARG A 545 -23.68 0.10 14.47
N ALA A 546 -23.64 -0.70 15.54
CA ALA A 546 -23.07 -0.27 16.82
C ALA A 546 -21.55 -0.13 16.75
N ASP A 547 -20.96 0.72 17.58
CA ASP A 547 -19.50 0.82 17.67
C ASP A 547 -18.87 -0.43 18.28
N TRP A 548 -17.72 -0.83 17.75
CA TRP A 548 -16.90 -1.83 18.41
C TRP A 548 -16.29 -1.25 19.69
N PRO A 549 -16.28 -1.98 20.83
CA PRO A 549 -15.77 -1.49 22.09
C PRO A 549 -14.23 -1.56 22.16
N PHE A 550 -13.52 -0.74 21.38
CA PHE A 550 -12.05 -0.78 21.29
C PHE A 550 -11.35 -0.57 22.64
N ALA A 551 -11.87 0.32 23.49
CA ALA A 551 -11.29 0.60 24.80
C ALA A 551 -11.31 -0.61 25.75
N ASP A 552 -12.31 -1.49 25.60
CA ASP A 552 -12.50 -2.66 26.44
C ASP A 552 -12.01 -3.96 25.79
N THR A 553 -11.50 -3.89 24.55
CA THR A 553 -10.99 -5.06 23.83
C THR A 553 -9.57 -5.39 24.28
N PRO A 554 -9.29 -6.59 24.81
CA PRO A 554 -7.93 -6.99 25.21
C PRO A 554 -6.96 -7.00 24.03
N LYS A 555 -5.70 -6.61 24.26
CA LYS A 555 -4.68 -6.52 23.21
C LYS A 555 -4.33 -7.88 22.61
N GLU A 556 -4.41 -8.92 23.42
CA GLU A 556 -4.19 -10.32 23.06
C GLU A 556 -5.31 -10.90 22.19
N ASN A 557 -6.46 -10.23 22.09
CA ASN A 557 -7.58 -10.66 21.24
C ASN A 557 -7.51 -10.09 19.82
N TYR A 558 -6.33 -9.59 19.41
CA TYR A 558 -6.05 -9.16 18.05
C TYR A 558 -5.10 -10.15 17.37
N PRO A 559 -5.35 -10.51 16.09
CA PRO A 559 -6.42 -10.01 15.23
C PRO A 559 -7.81 -10.56 15.57
N LEU A 560 -8.84 -9.72 15.51
CA LEU A 560 -10.18 -10.03 16.05
C LEU A 560 -10.78 -11.34 15.52
N LEU A 561 -10.55 -11.67 14.25
CA LEU A 561 -11.09 -12.89 13.61
C LEU A 561 -10.64 -14.20 14.26
N LEU A 562 -9.54 -14.20 15.01
CA LEU A 562 -9.06 -15.39 15.72
C LEU A 562 -9.74 -15.58 17.08
N HIS A 563 -10.41 -14.55 17.61
CA HIS A 563 -10.94 -14.53 18.97
C HIS A 563 -12.45 -14.29 19.04
N TYR A 564 -13.04 -13.70 18.01
CA TYR A 564 -14.46 -13.38 17.96
C TYR A 564 -15.11 -14.00 16.74
N HIS A 565 -16.33 -14.53 16.93
CA HIS A 565 -17.11 -15.08 15.83
C HIS A 565 -17.44 -13.99 14.79
N PRO A 566 -17.43 -14.28 13.47
CA PRO A 566 -17.73 -13.29 12.43
C PRO A 566 -19.04 -12.51 12.65
N LEU A 567 -20.12 -13.17 13.08
CA LEU A 567 -21.39 -12.48 13.43
C LEU A 567 -21.27 -11.43 14.55
N VAL A 568 -20.29 -11.56 15.45
CA VAL A 568 -20.00 -10.53 16.45
C VAL A 568 -19.29 -9.36 15.79
N ILE A 569 -18.33 -9.63 14.91
CA ILE A 569 -17.54 -8.61 14.22
C ILE A 569 -18.44 -7.82 13.24
N TYR A 570 -19.14 -8.52 12.34
CA TYR A 570 -19.84 -7.94 11.18
C TYR A 570 -20.99 -6.99 11.54
N ARG A 571 -21.56 -7.11 12.74
CA ARG A 571 -22.64 -6.24 13.23
C ARG A 571 -22.16 -4.95 13.91
N HIS A 572 -20.85 -4.75 13.99
CA HIS A 572 -20.25 -3.53 14.56
C HIS A 572 -19.52 -2.71 13.48
N ARG A 573 -19.29 -1.43 13.77
CA ARG A 573 -18.35 -0.59 13.05
C ARG A 573 -16.94 -0.92 13.51
N VAL A 574 -16.26 -1.73 12.71
CA VAL A 574 -14.85 -2.09 12.84
C VAL A 574 -14.33 -2.55 11.49
N LEU A 575 -13.14 -2.10 11.11
CA LEU A 575 -12.51 -2.41 9.84
C LEU A 575 -11.25 -3.22 10.10
N LYS A 576 -11.08 -4.34 9.38
CA LYS A 576 -9.83 -5.09 9.36
C LYS A 576 -8.69 -4.26 8.75
N GLN A 577 -9.02 -3.53 7.68
CA GLN A 577 -8.10 -2.73 6.85
C GLN A 577 -8.87 -1.64 6.09
N PRO A 578 -8.19 -0.64 5.51
CA PRO A 578 -8.82 0.43 4.75
C PRO A 578 -9.67 -0.08 3.58
N ASP A 579 -10.91 0.42 3.49
CA ASP A 579 -11.89 0.12 2.44
C ASP A 579 -12.19 1.38 1.62
N LEU A 580 -13.10 2.25 2.06
CA LEU A 580 -13.33 3.55 1.41
C LEU A 580 -12.04 4.39 1.34
N VAL A 581 -11.26 4.41 2.42
CA VAL A 581 -9.98 5.15 2.48
C VAL A 581 -8.99 4.64 1.44
N LEU A 582 -9.02 3.34 1.11
CA LEU A 582 -8.23 2.78 0.01
C LEU A 582 -8.74 3.28 -1.35
N ALA A 583 -10.06 3.34 -1.57
CA ALA A 583 -10.62 3.91 -2.80
C ALA A 583 -10.24 5.40 -2.96
N GLN A 584 -10.25 6.17 -1.88
CA GLN A 584 -9.79 7.57 -1.89
C GLN A 584 -8.33 7.72 -2.28
N PHE A 585 -7.47 6.79 -1.84
CA PHE A 585 -6.08 6.76 -2.30
C PHE A 585 -5.99 6.43 -3.80
N LEU A 586 -6.53 5.28 -4.20
CA LEU A 586 -6.39 4.76 -5.55
C LEU A 586 -7.01 5.68 -6.61
N LEU A 587 -8.13 6.33 -6.25
CA LEU A 587 -8.91 7.22 -7.10
C LEU A 587 -8.88 8.67 -6.62
N SER A 588 -7.75 9.11 -6.07
CA SER A 588 -7.57 10.43 -5.45
C SER A 588 -8.12 11.63 -6.22
N GLY A 589 -8.09 11.62 -7.56
CA GLY A 589 -8.64 12.70 -8.37
C GLY A 589 -10.16 12.75 -8.48
N LEU A 590 -10.90 11.86 -7.79
CA LEU A 590 -12.36 11.89 -7.69
C LEU A 590 -12.86 12.61 -6.43
N PHE A 591 -11.98 12.85 -5.46
CA PHE A 591 -12.35 13.38 -4.15
C PHE A 591 -11.72 14.75 -3.96
N THR A 592 -12.51 15.65 -3.40
CA THR A 592 -11.98 16.91 -2.89
C THR A 592 -11.08 16.64 -1.68
N LYS A 593 -10.16 17.57 -1.42
CA LYS A 593 -9.28 17.49 -0.25
C LYS A 593 -10.07 17.42 1.06
N ALA A 594 -11.17 18.17 1.15
CA ALA A 594 -12.05 18.18 2.32
C ALA A 594 -12.72 16.81 2.53
N GLU A 595 -13.23 16.17 1.46
CA GLU A 595 -13.77 14.82 1.55
C GLU A 595 -12.73 13.81 2.01
N ILE A 596 -11.48 13.90 1.53
CA ILE A 596 -10.39 13.03 1.99
C ILE A 596 -10.19 13.18 3.50
N ILE A 597 -10.06 14.41 4.00
CA ILE A 597 -9.83 14.69 5.42
C ILE A 597 -10.98 14.16 6.29
N ARG A 598 -12.23 14.42 5.91
CA ARG A 598 -13.41 13.99 6.69
C ARG A 598 -13.57 12.48 6.73
N ASN A 599 -13.50 11.82 5.57
CA ASN A 599 -13.62 10.37 5.49
C ASN A 599 -12.47 9.69 6.24
N PHE A 600 -11.24 10.15 6.07
CA PHE A 600 -10.10 9.61 6.82
C PHE A 600 -10.29 9.75 8.33
N ALA A 601 -10.66 10.94 8.81
CA ALA A 601 -10.91 11.20 10.23
C ALA A 601 -12.03 10.32 10.80
N PHE A 602 -13.03 9.95 9.99
CA PHE A 602 -14.12 9.08 10.41
C PHE A 602 -13.72 7.60 10.46
N TYR A 603 -13.02 7.07 9.45
CA TYR A 603 -12.73 5.64 9.34
C TYR A 603 -11.46 5.18 10.05
N GLU A 604 -10.47 6.06 10.23
CA GLU A 604 -9.20 5.69 10.88
C GLU A 604 -9.39 5.12 12.30
N PRO A 605 -10.23 5.69 13.18
CA PRO A 605 -10.47 5.13 14.51
C PRO A 605 -11.08 3.73 14.53
N TYR A 606 -11.80 3.34 13.47
CA TYR A 606 -12.41 2.02 13.34
C TYR A 606 -11.47 0.97 12.73
N THR A 607 -10.31 1.36 12.20
CA THR A 607 -9.41 0.44 11.49
C THR A 607 -8.40 -0.20 12.43
N THR A 608 -8.46 -1.53 12.60
CA THR A 608 -7.61 -2.27 13.54
C THR A 608 -6.16 -2.37 13.11
N GLY A 609 -5.92 -2.52 11.80
CA GLY A 609 -4.59 -2.85 11.29
C GLY A 609 -4.25 -4.34 11.35
N ASP A 610 -5.25 -5.21 11.53
CA ASP A 610 -5.08 -6.67 11.59
C ASP A 610 -4.55 -7.28 10.28
N SER A 611 -4.62 -6.53 9.18
CA SER A 611 -3.99 -6.84 7.91
C SER A 611 -2.68 -6.07 7.73
N SER A 612 -1.64 -6.75 7.25
CA SER A 612 -0.35 -6.10 6.92
C SER A 612 -0.47 -5.03 5.82
N LEU A 613 -1.56 -5.05 5.04
CA LEU A 613 -1.91 -4.08 4.00
C LEU A 613 -2.37 -2.71 4.58
N SER A 614 -2.75 -2.67 5.85
CA SER A 614 -3.43 -1.51 6.43
C SER A 614 -2.51 -0.31 6.69
N HIS A 615 -1.39 -0.55 7.38
CA HIS A 615 -0.55 0.54 7.90
C HIS A 615 0.04 1.44 6.80
N CYS A 616 0.42 0.89 5.63
CA CYS A 616 0.94 1.73 4.55
C CYS A 616 -0.11 2.69 3.98
N ILE A 617 -1.36 2.24 3.80
CA ILE A 617 -2.44 3.09 3.31
C ILE A 617 -2.82 4.14 4.34
N GLN A 618 -2.89 3.76 5.62
CA GLN A 618 -3.09 4.69 6.73
C GLN A 618 -1.96 5.75 6.79
N SER A 619 -0.71 5.36 6.53
CA SER A 619 0.42 6.29 6.44
C SER A 619 0.27 7.30 5.29
N ILE A 620 -0.14 6.84 4.12
CA ILE A 620 -0.36 7.69 2.93
C ILE A 620 -1.50 8.67 3.19
N MET A 621 -2.63 8.18 3.71
CA MET A 621 -3.83 9.00 3.90
C MET A 621 -3.73 9.92 5.10
N ALA A 622 -2.97 9.57 6.15
CA ALA A 622 -2.60 10.49 7.22
C ALA A 622 -1.70 11.62 6.70
N SER A 623 -0.76 11.31 5.80
CA SER A 623 0.08 12.32 5.14
C SER A 623 -0.78 13.26 4.29
N GLU A 624 -1.69 12.71 3.50
CA GLU A 624 -2.65 13.47 2.70
C GLU A 624 -3.56 14.33 3.58
N SER A 625 -3.94 13.86 4.76
CA SER A 625 -4.89 14.53 5.67
C SER A 625 -4.22 15.42 6.74
N PHE A 626 -2.96 15.83 6.54
CA PHE A 626 -2.22 16.73 7.44
C PHE A 626 -2.02 16.20 8.87
N GLN A 627 -1.82 14.89 9.01
CA GLN A 627 -1.57 14.22 10.29
C GLN A 627 -0.16 13.60 10.31
N PRO A 628 0.93 14.40 10.29
CA PRO A 628 2.29 13.91 10.11
C PRO A 628 2.74 12.93 11.20
N LEU A 629 2.31 13.14 12.45
CA LEU A 629 2.61 12.23 13.56
C LEU A 629 1.99 10.84 13.36
N LYS A 630 0.74 10.78 12.88
CA LYS A 630 0.08 9.51 12.55
C LYS A 630 0.72 8.85 11.33
N ALA A 631 1.00 9.64 10.29
CA ALA A 631 1.71 9.16 9.10
C ALA A 631 3.02 8.48 9.49
N TRP A 632 3.83 9.13 10.33
CA TRP A 632 5.08 8.57 10.81
C TRP A 632 4.90 7.31 11.67
N ALA A 633 3.90 7.29 12.57
CA ALA A 633 3.60 6.12 13.40
C ALA A 633 3.24 4.89 12.55
N TYR A 634 2.42 5.07 11.52
CA TYR A 634 2.03 4.01 10.61
C TYR A 634 3.19 3.58 9.68
N PHE A 635 3.97 4.54 9.16
CA PHE A 635 5.14 4.26 8.34
C PHE A 635 6.12 3.30 9.05
N LYS A 636 6.45 3.57 10.32
CA LYS A 636 7.37 2.73 11.10
C LYS A 636 6.89 1.28 11.22
N LYS A 637 5.57 1.07 11.35
CA LYS A 637 5.00 -0.29 11.42
C LYS A 637 5.11 -1.03 10.09
N THR A 638 4.88 -0.36 8.96
CA THR A 638 4.94 -1.02 7.64
C THR A 638 6.38 -1.25 7.16
N VAL A 639 7.29 -0.28 7.35
CA VAL A 639 8.66 -0.37 6.81
C VAL A 639 9.48 -1.47 7.49
N ARG A 640 9.21 -1.77 8.76
CA ARG A 640 9.90 -2.81 9.53
C ARG A 640 9.01 -4.01 9.91
N MET A 641 7.89 -4.19 9.21
CA MET A 641 6.90 -5.24 9.46
C MET A 641 7.54 -6.60 9.76
N ASP A 642 8.39 -7.08 8.85
CA ASP A 642 9.02 -8.40 8.97
C ASP A 642 10.31 -8.39 9.80
N ILE A 643 11.08 -7.31 9.75
CA ILE A 643 12.36 -7.20 10.46
C ILE A 643 12.11 -7.23 11.98
N ASP A 644 11.10 -6.50 12.44
CA ASP A 644 10.73 -6.39 13.85
C ASP A 644 9.58 -7.34 14.25
N ASP A 645 9.08 -8.15 13.30
CA ASP A 645 7.99 -9.12 13.49
C ASP A 645 6.73 -8.49 14.11
N ILE A 646 6.28 -7.36 13.56
CA ILE A 646 5.22 -6.51 14.12
C ILE A 646 3.90 -7.27 14.31
N HIS A 647 3.62 -8.28 13.47
CA HIS A 647 2.44 -9.13 13.55
C HIS A 647 2.70 -10.49 14.23
N GLY A 648 3.94 -10.78 14.65
CA GLY A 648 4.30 -12.03 15.34
C GLY A 648 4.20 -13.29 14.46
N ASN A 649 4.20 -13.15 13.14
CA ASN A 649 3.97 -14.23 12.18
C ASN A 649 4.93 -14.21 10.97
N SER A 650 6.05 -13.49 11.05
CA SER A 650 7.10 -13.53 10.00
C SER A 650 7.77 -14.90 9.88
N VAL A 651 7.57 -15.81 10.85
CA VAL A 651 7.95 -17.22 10.73
C VAL A 651 7.29 -17.93 9.54
N ASP A 652 6.09 -17.50 9.14
CA ASP A 652 5.34 -18.12 8.03
C ASP A 652 5.73 -17.59 6.65
N GLY A 653 6.58 -16.55 6.62
CA GLY A 653 7.05 -15.87 5.44
C GLY A 653 6.84 -14.36 5.52
N ILE A 654 7.53 -13.63 4.63
CA ILE A 654 7.47 -12.17 4.51
C ILE A 654 6.06 -11.67 4.15
N HIS A 655 5.80 -10.37 4.26
CA HIS A 655 4.53 -9.77 3.83
C HIS A 655 4.74 -8.95 2.55
N THR A 656 4.59 -9.56 1.37
CA THR A 656 4.95 -8.92 0.09
C THR A 656 4.16 -7.63 -0.17
N ALA A 657 2.87 -7.60 0.18
CA ALA A 657 2.05 -6.40 0.09
C ALA A 657 2.52 -5.27 1.02
N SER A 658 2.91 -5.60 2.26
CA SER A 658 3.48 -4.60 3.20
C SER A 658 4.86 -4.10 2.73
N MET A 659 5.68 -4.98 2.13
CA MET A 659 6.96 -4.58 1.56
C MET A 659 6.79 -3.57 0.43
N ALA A 660 5.86 -3.83 -0.50
CA ALA A 660 5.47 -2.86 -1.52
C ALA A 660 4.87 -1.59 -0.89
N GLY A 661 4.01 -1.77 0.11
CA GLY A 661 3.39 -0.71 0.90
C GLY A 661 4.39 0.24 1.55
N SER A 662 5.56 -0.23 1.97
CA SER A 662 6.59 0.62 2.56
C SER A 662 7.17 1.64 1.56
N TRP A 663 7.40 1.22 0.31
CA TRP A 663 7.78 2.11 -0.78
C TRP A 663 6.63 3.08 -1.12
N MET A 664 5.39 2.56 -1.17
CA MET A 664 4.21 3.39 -1.44
C MET A 664 4.02 4.46 -0.38
N ALA A 665 4.22 4.14 0.90
CA ALA A 665 4.12 5.11 1.99
C ALA A 665 5.15 6.24 1.87
N LEU A 666 6.35 5.94 1.36
CA LEU A 666 7.34 6.98 1.08
C LEU A 666 6.97 7.82 -0.16
N VAL A 667 6.67 7.18 -1.28
CA VAL A 667 6.47 7.87 -2.56
C VAL A 667 5.09 8.53 -2.65
N TYR A 668 4.02 7.78 -2.39
CA TYR A 668 2.66 8.32 -2.37
C TYR A 668 2.34 9.11 -1.08
N GLY A 669 2.95 8.76 0.06
CA GLY A 669 2.72 9.47 1.32
C GLY A 669 3.62 10.70 1.45
N PHE A 670 4.89 10.49 1.82
CA PHE A 670 5.81 11.59 2.13
C PHE A 670 6.22 12.45 0.93
N ALA A 671 6.49 11.86 -0.24
CA ALA A 671 6.75 12.66 -1.44
C ALA A 671 5.45 13.23 -2.06
N GLY A 672 4.29 12.77 -1.59
CA GLY A 672 2.97 13.20 -2.08
C GLY A 672 2.78 12.95 -3.58
N PHE A 673 3.41 11.92 -4.14
CA PHE A 673 3.30 11.61 -5.57
C PHE A 673 1.87 11.22 -5.92
N ARG A 674 1.30 11.72 -7.01
CA ARG A 674 0.03 11.24 -7.59
C ARG A 674 0.16 11.13 -9.11
N ASP A 675 -0.50 10.15 -9.69
CA ASP A 675 -0.41 9.79 -11.11
C ASP A 675 -1.79 9.72 -11.78
N TRP A 676 -2.68 10.64 -11.41
CA TRP A 676 -4.08 10.60 -11.85
C TRP A 676 -4.24 10.95 -13.33
N LYS A 677 -4.93 10.10 -14.09
CA LYS A 677 -5.21 10.28 -15.54
C LYS A 677 -3.95 10.54 -16.39
N GLY A 678 -2.79 10.08 -15.93
CA GLY A 678 -1.51 10.27 -16.61
C GLY A 678 -0.86 11.63 -16.40
N GLU A 679 -1.38 12.45 -15.49
CA GLU A 679 -0.71 13.64 -14.94
C GLU A 679 0.03 13.28 -13.65
N PHE A 680 1.27 13.76 -13.52
CA PHE A 680 2.14 13.47 -12.39
C PHE A 680 2.24 14.70 -11.49
N SER A 681 1.97 14.54 -10.20
CA SER A 681 2.09 15.63 -9.22
C SER A 681 2.81 15.21 -7.95
N PHE A 682 3.34 16.19 -7.22
CA PHE A 682 4.09 16.01 -5.98
C PHE A 682 3.70 17.06 -4.93
N ASN A 683 3.56 16.61 -3.69
CA ASN A 683 3.39 17.45 -2.50
C ASN A 683 4.26 16.91 -1.36
N PRO A 684 5.58 17.16 -1.39
CA PRO A 684 6.51 16.51 -0.49
C PRO A 684 6.55 17.16 0.90
N HIS A 685 6.72 16.32 1.91
CA HIS A 685 7.03 16.65 3.30
C HIS A 685 7.82 15.49 3.93
N ILE A 686 8.57 15.77 5.00
CA ILE A 686 9.34 14.73 5.71
C ILE A 686 8.97 14.69 7.21
N PRO A 687 9.06 13.52 7.85
CA PRO A 687 8.93 13.40 9.30
C PRO A 687 10.14 14.00 10.01
N ASP A 688 10.01 14.22 11.33
CA ASP A 688 11.02 15.00 12.04
C ASP A 688 12.42 14.37 12.09
N SER A 689 12.47 13.05 12.03
CA SER A 689 13.70 12.27 12.06
C SER A 689 14.51 12.33 10.76
N TRP A 690 13.91 12.75 9.65
CA TRP A 690 14.58 12.78 8.35
C TRP A 690 15.12 14.18 8.06
N LYS A 691 16.28 14.24 7.41
CA LYS A 691 16.88 15.47 6.89
C LYS A 691 16.59 15.66 5.42
N SER A 692 16.77 14.60 4.64
CA SER A 692 16.49 14.60 3.21
C SER A 692 16.16 13.20 2.70
N VAL A 693 15.45 13.13 1.58
CA VAL A 693 15.09 11.88 0.89
C VAL A 693 15.44 12.01 -0.59
N THR A 694 15.98 10.95 -1.19
CA THR A 694 16.22 10.88 -2.64
C THR A 694 15.75 9.54 -3.22
N PHE A 695 15.03 9.59 -4.32
CA PHE A 695 14.59 8.40 -5.07
C PHE A 695 14.39 8.74 -6.55
N CYS A 696 14.18 7.71 -7.38
CA CYS A 696 13.92 7.88 -8.81
C CYS A 696 12.61 7.17 -9.24
N LEU A 697 11.99 7.65 -10.31
CA LEU A 697 10.81 7.06 -10.94
C LEU A 697 10.99 7.02 -12.46
N ARG A 698 10.60 5.90 -13.10
CA ARG A 698 10.46 5.82 -14.55
C ARG A 698 9.04 6.22 -14.97
N LEU A 699 8.93 7.27 -15.76
CA LEU A 699 7.69 7.86 -16.26
C LEU A 699 7.74 7.85 -17.79
N GLY A 700 7.26 6.76 -18.38
CA GLY A 700 7.39 6.50 -19.82
C GLY A 700 8.87 6.30 -20.18
N PRO A 701 9.40 7.04 -21.17
CA PRO A 701 10.82 7.02 -21.48
C PRO A 701 11.67 7.83 -20.49
N ALA A 702 11.05 8.63 -19.62
CA ALA A 702 11.77 9.52 -18.71
C ALA A 702 12.17 8.85 -17.40
N VAL A 703 13.32 9.22 -16.84
CA VAL A 703 13.68 8.92 -15.45
C VAL A 703 13.79 10.22 -14.67
N LEU A 704 12.87 10.40 -13.72
CA LEU A 704 12.82 11.52 -12.81
C LEU A 704 13.55 11.16 -11.53
N LYS A 705 14.55 11.95 -11.14
CA LYS A 705 15.13 11.93 -9.80
C LYS A 705 14.47 13.01 -8.95
N VAL A 706 14.02 12.63 -7.75
CA VAL A 706 13.40 13.52 -6.78
C VAL A 706 14.30 13.57 -5.54
N HIS A 707 14.70 14.78 -5.14
CA HIS A 707 15.43 15.04 -3.90
C HIS A 707 14.66 16.08 -3.09
N PHE A 708 14.34 15.81 -1.82
CA PHE A 708 13.63 16.78 -1.00
C PHE A 708 14.07 16.74 0.46
N SER A 709 14.03 17.91 1.11
CA SER A 709 14.33 18.15 2.52
C SER A 709 13.12 18.80 3.20
N ARG A 710 13.32 19.45 4.35
CA ARG A 710 12.28 20.29 4.97
C ARG A 710 12.06 21.61 4.22
N GLU A 711 13.10 22.11 3.57
CA GLU A 711 13.14 23.49 3.04
C GLU A 711 12.93 23.54 1.53
N GLU A 712 13.25 22.46 0.81
CA GLU A 712 13.27 22.46 -0.65
C GLU A 712 13.00 21.07 -1.24
N VAL A 713 12.42 21.03 -2.45
CA VAL A 713 12.39 19.87 -3.34
C VAL A 713 13.03 20.22 -4.68
N CYS A 714 13.86 19.33 -5.20
CA CYS A 714 14.43 19.38 -6.55
C CYS A 714 13.98 18.18 -7.38
N TYR A 715 13.54 18.47 -8.60
CA TYR A 715 13.19 17.50 -9.63
C TYR A 715 14.23 17.57 -10.76
N SER A 716 14.89 16.45 -11.05
CA SER A 716 15.91 16.36 -12.10
C SER A 716 15.53 15.32 -13.14
N LEU A 717 15.51 15.70 -14.42
CA LEU A 717 15.30 14.76 -15.51
C LEU A 717 16.63 14.12 -15.91
N VAL A 718 16.82 12.86 -15.53
CA VAL A 718 18.10 12.13 -15.68
C VAL A 718 18.17 11.36 -17.01
N GLU A 719 17.03 10.92 -17.52
CA GLU A 719 16.87 10.22 -18.79
C GLU A 719 15.56 10.71 -19.43
N GLY A 720 15.50 10.82 -20.76
CA GLY A 720 14.31 11.26 -21.50
C GLY A 720 14.40 12.71 -22.00
N THR A 721 13.52 13.07 -22.95
CA THR A 721 13.61 14.37 -23.64
C THR A 721 12.91 15.50 -22.89
N SER A 722 11.66 15.28 -22.48
CA SER A 722 10.86 16.27 -21.75
C SER A 722 9.85 15.57 -20.83
N LEU A 723 9.57 16.16 -19.68
CA LEU A 723 8.62 15.64 -18.70
C LEU A 723 7.81 16.77 -18.06
N SER A 724 6.49 16.68 -18.14
CA SER A 724 5.57 17.56 -17.44
C SER A 724 5.17 16.97 -16.09
N LEU A 725 5.25 17.78 -15.04
CA LEU A 725 4.78 17.46 -13.69
C LEU A 725 4.17 18.69 -13.01
N VAL A 726 3.44 18.47 -11.91
CA VAL A 726 2.87 19.53 -11.08
C VAL A 726 3.47 19.44 -9.67
N HIS A 727 4.15 20.50 -9.23
CA HIS A 727 4.53 20.63 -7.82
C HIS A 727 3.47 21.46 -7.12
N ARG A 728 2.70 20.86 -6.20
CA ARG A 728 1.55 21.52 -5.55
C ARG A 728 0.54 22.02 -6.60
N ASN A 729 0.45 23.32 -6.83
CA ASN A 729 -0.36 23.99 -7.87
C ASN A 729 0.48 24.60 -9.01
N LEU A 730 1.79 24.35 -9.04
CA LEU A 730 2.72 24.91 -10.01
C LEU A 730 3.06 23.88 -11.10
N HIS A 731 2.82 24.25 -12.36
CA HIS A 731 3.23 23.44 -13.50
C HIS A 731 4.73 23.54 -13.74
N CYS A 732 5.35 22.39 -14.00
CA CYS A 732 6.76 22.23 -14.25
C CYS A 732 6.95 21.41 -15.53
N ILE A 733 7.81 21.88 -16.43
CA ILE A 733 8.23 21.12 -17.61
C ILE A 733 9.75 21.05 -17.52
N LEU A 734 10.29 19.84 -17.42
CA LEU A 734 11.72 19.59 -17.37
C LEU A 734 12.19 19.11 -18.75
N GLU A 735 13.29 19.67 -19.24
CA GLU A 735 14.02 19.16 -20.41
C GLU A 735 15.21 18.29 -19.99
N GLU A 736 15.78 17.54 -20.93
CA GLU A 736 16.88 16.59 -20.65
C GLU A 736 18.04 17.25 -19.89
N GLY A 737 18.42 16.67 -18.75
CA GLY A 737 19.49 17.19 -17.87
C GLY A 737 19.10 18.40 -17.02
N GLU A 738 17.90 18.94 -17.18
CA GLU A 738 17.40 20.06 -16.37
C GLU A 738 17.09 19.60 -14.93
N SER A 739 17.32 20.51 -13.98
CA SER A 739 16.83 20.39 -12.61
C SER A 739 16.08 21.65 -12.21
N ARG A 740 14.91 21.49 -11.58
CA ARG A 740 14.15 22.60 -10.99
C ARG A 740 13.87 22.34 -9.53
N CYS A 741 14.10 23.36 -8.72
CA CYS A 741 13.88 23.31 -7.28
C CYS A 741 12.80 24.30 -6.82
N TYR A 742 12.09 23.92 -5.78
CA TYR A 742 10.97 24.66 -5.21
C TYR A 742 11.11 24.68 -3.69
N SER A 743 10.91 25.85 -3.08
CA SER A 743 10.89 25.96 -1.62
C SER A 743 9.65 25.26 -1.05
N LEU A 744 9.86 24.47 0.00
CA LEU A 744 8.82 23.81 0.78
C LEU A 744 8.46 24.62 2.03
N SER A 745 9.33 25.54 2.45
CA SER A 745 9.08 26.50 3.51
C SER A 745 7.82 27.31 3.19
N PRO A 746 6.85 27.39 4.13
CA PRO A 746 5.68 28.23 3.95
C PRO A 746 6.07 29.68 3.65
N SER A 747 5.38 30.29 2.70
CA SER A 747 5.51 31.73 2.41
C SER A 747 4.12 32.34 2.34
N LEU A 748 3.94 33.56 2.86
CA LEU A 748 2.63 34.20 2.88
C LEU A 748 2.22 34.60 1.46
N GLN A 749 1.27 33.86 0.88
CA GLN A 749 0.74 34.12 -0.46
C GLN A 749 -0.77 34.38 -0.44
N GLY A 750 -1.47 33.91 0.60
CA GLY A 750 -2.91 34.09 0.76
C GLY A 750 -3.32 34.41 2.20
N VAL A 751 -4.36 35.22 2.37
CA VAL A 751 -5.03 35.41 3.67
C VAL A 751 -6.53 35.21 3.48
N LEU A 752 -7.10 34.28 4.24
CA LEU A 752 -8.49 33.87 4.17
C LEU A 752 -9.21 34.38 5.42
N PHE A 753 -10.14 35.30 5.24
CA PHE A 753 -10.83 35.96 6.35
C PHE A 753 -12.21 35.37 6.53
N ASP A 754 -12.59 35.06 7.77
CA ASP A 754 -14.02 35.07 8.08
C ASP A 754 -14.58 36.50 7.94
N LEU A 755 -15.90 36.60 7.83
CA LEU A 755 -16.58 37.88 7.70
C LEU A 755 -17.00 38.42 9.07
N ASP A 756 -17.76 37.62 9.82
CA ASP A 756 -18.41 38.03 11.05
C ASP A 756 -17.35 38.03 12.16
N GLY A 757 -17.23 39.12 12.93
CA GLY A 757 -16.27 39.19 14.04
C GLY A 757 -14.81 39.43 13.64
N VAL A 758 -14.47 39.32 12.34
CA VAL A 758 -13.14 39.63 11.79
C VAL A 758 -13.14 40.89 10.93
N ILE A 759 -14.07 41.00 9.97
CA ILE A 759 -14.16 42.15 9.06
C ILE A 759 -15.15 43.18 9.57
N VAL A 760 -16.26 42.74 10.15
CA VAL A 760 -17.36 43.57 10.62
C VAL A 760 -18.10 42.89 11.78
N ASP A 761 -18.66 43.68 12.70
CA ASP A 761 -19.63 43.17 13.68
C ASP A 761 -21.03 43.05 13.06
N THR A 762 -21.25 41.97 12.32
CA THR A 762 -22.58 41.57 11.85
C THR A 762 -23.29 40.61 12.81
N ALA A 763 -22.63 40.19 13.90
CA ALA A 763 -23.18 39.26 14.89
C ALA A 763 -24.44 39.83 15.55
N LYS A 764 -24.44 41.13 15.87
CA LYS A 764 -25.61 41.82 16.40
C LYS A 764 -26.80 41.83 15.44
N LEU A 765 -26.56 41.98 14.13
CA LEU A 765 -27.60 41.94 13.11
C LEU A 765 -28.18 40.52 12.97
N HIS A 766 -27.33 39.50 13.06
CA HIS A 766 -27.76 38.10 13.10
C HIS A 766 -28.62 37.80 14.33
N PHE A 767 -28.20 38.27 15.52
CA PHE A 767 -28.96 38.13 16.76
C PHE A 767 -30.35 38.77 16.64
N LEU A 768 -30.43 40.02 16.18
CA LEU A 768 -31.71 40.72 16.01
C LEU A 768 -32.64 40.02 15.02
N ALA A 769 -32.10 39.52 13.90
CA ALA A 769 -32.88 38.78 12.91
C ALA A 769 -33.39 37.44 13.45
N TRP A 770 -32.56 36.71 14.23
CA TRP A 770 -32.99 35.48 14.90
C TRP A 770 -33.99 35.77 16.01
N LYS A 771 -33.78 36.82 16.80
CA LYS A 771 -34.67 37.25 17.88
C LYS A 771 -36.06 37.60 17.34
N ALA A 772 -36.13 38.41 16.29
CA ALA A 772 -37.39 38.78 15.66
C ALA A 772 -38.18 37.55 15.20
N VAL A 773 -37.51 36.61 14.51
CA VAL A 773 -38.16 35.41 13.99
C VAL A 773 -38.53 34.41 15.09
N SER A 774 -37.69 34.29 16.13
CA SER A 774 -37.99 33.47 17.30
C SER A 774 -39.20 34.01 18.06
N ASP A 775 -39.25 35.32 18.34
CA ASP A 775 -40.35 35.98 19.04
C ASP A 775 -41.67 35.86 18.23
N GLU A 776 -41.63 36.05 16.91
CA GLU A 776 -42.78 35.84 16.02
C GLU A 776 -43.32 34.40 16.04
N ASN A 777 -42.46 33.42 16.32
CA ASN A 777 -42.82 32.02 16.38
C ASN A 777 -42.99 31.49 17.82
N GLY A 778 -42.92 32.37 18.83
CA GLY A 778 -43.05 32.02 20.25
C GLY A 778 -41.90 31.15 20.78
N LEU A 779 -40.72 31.22 20.18
CA LEU A 779 -39.52 30.52 20.62
C LEU A 779 -38.68 31.40 21.56
N HIS A 780 -38.19 30.80 22.64
CA HIS A 780 -37.21 31.43 23.52
C HIS A 780 -35.85 31.51 22.80
N PHE A 781 -35.31 32.73 22.71
CA PHE A 781 -34.00 33.00 22.16
C PHE A 781 -33.38 34.19 22.88
N ASP A 782 -32.19 33.98 23.44
CA ASP A 782 -31.39 34.92 24.20
C ASP A 782 -29.90 34.79 23.84
N GLU A 783 -29.06 35.61 24.46
CA GLU A 783 -27.62 35.62 24.22
C GLU A 783 -26.93 34.28 24.52
N GLU A 784 -27.40 33.51 25.51
CA GLU A 784 -26.84 32.19 25.83
C GLU A 784 -27.06 31.21 24.68
N VAL A 785 -28.27 31.18 24.12
CA VAL A 785 -28.55 30.38 22.92
C VAL A 785 -27.74 30.90 21.73
N ASN A 786 -27.67 32.22 21.53
CA ASN A 786 -26.95 32.83 20.40
C ASN A 786 -25.45 32.47 20.37
N GLN A 787 -24.80 32.28 21.52
CA GLN A 787 -23.40 31.85 21.57
C GLN A 787 -23.18 30.49 20.88
N ARG A 788 -24.18 29.59 20.91
CA ARG A 788 -24.12 28.30 20.20
C ARG A 788 -24.31 28.42 18.68
N LEU A 789 -24.78 29.57 18.19
CA LEU A 789 -25.04 29.83 16.76
C LEU A 789 -23.83 30.44 16.04
N LEU A 790 -22.82 30.89 16.78
CA LEU A 790 -21.63 31.54 16.20
C LEU A 790 -20.84 30.53 15.35
N GLY A 791 -20.53 30.92 14.12
CA GLY A 791 -19.73 30.12 13.18
C GLY A 791 -20.46 28.93 12.52
N VAL A 792 -21.75 28.70 12.77
CA VAL A 792 -22.54 27.62 12.13
C VAL A 792 -23.51 28.15 11.05
N SER A 793 -23.98 27.25 10.18
CA SER A 793 -24.92 27.62 9.10
C SER A 793 -26.27 28.13 9.65
N ARG A 794 -27.05 28.82 8.81
CA ARG A 794 -28.39 29.31 9.20
C ARG A 794 -29.35 28.16 9.47
N GLU A 795 -29.22 27.10 8.69
CA GLU A 795 -29.99 25.87 8.81
C GLU A 795 -29.67 25.20 10.16
N ALA A 796 -28.39 24.99 10.50
CA ALA A 796 -27.96 24.46 11.79
C ALA A 796 -28.36 25.37 12.97
N SER A 797 -28.28 26.69 12.80
CA SER A 797 -28.73 27.66 13.79
C SER A 797 -30.20 27.48 14.15
N LEU A 798 -31.07 27.24 13.16
CA LEU A 798 -32.49 26.97 13.44
C LEU A 798 -32.68 25.69 14.22
N GLU A 799 -31.95 24.62 13.89
CA GLU A 799 -32.02 23.36 14.63
C GLU A 799 -31.62 23.54 16.10
N ILE A 800 -30.56 24.31 16.39
CA ILE A 800 -30.14 24.62 17.76
C ILE A 800 -31.23 25.37 18.53
N ILE A 801 -31.89 26.36 17.90
CA ILE A 801 -33.00 27.10 18.52
C ILE A 801 -34.16 26.15 18.80
N LEU A 802 -34.53 25.29 17.84
CA LEU A 802 -35.62 24.33 17.98
C LEU A 802 -35.34 23.30 19.08
N GLU A 803 -34.11 22.77 19.12
CA GLU A 803 -33.60 21.86 20.14
C GLU A 803 -33.70 22.48 21.53
N HIS A 804 -33.18 23.71 21.72
CA HIS A 804 -33.24 24.42 22.99
C HIS A 804 -34.69 24.60 23.48
N ASN A 805 -35.61 24.87 22.55
CA ASN A 805 -37.03 25.02 22.84
C ASN A 805 -37.79 23.69 22.95
N LYS A 806 -37.15 22.55 22.67
CA LYS A 806 -37.78 21.21 22.62
C LYS A 806 -38.97 21.15 21.67
N VAL A 807 -38.90 21.87 20.55
CA VAL A 807 -39.93 21.93 19.52
C VAL A 807 -39.38 21.31 18.24
N SER A 808 -40.20 20.55 17.50
CA SER A 808 -39.88 20.07 16.16
C SER A 808 -40.88 20.64 15.15
N TRP A 809 -40.39 21.09 14.00
CA TRP A 809 -41.20 21.65 12.92
C TRP A 809 -41.07 20.82 11.64
N PRO A 810 -42.13 20.74 10.81
CA PRO A 810 -42.04 20.21 9.46
C PRO A 810 -41.09 21.06 8.59
N ASP A 811 -40.46 20.43 7.59
CA ASP A 811 -39.46 21.08 6.71
C ASP A 811 -39.96 22.33 6.00
N ASP A 812 -41.23 22.34 5.58
CA ASP A 812 -41.82 23.50 4.89
C ASP A 812 -41.87 24.73 5.81
N LYS A 813 -42.15 24.54 7.10
CA LYS A 813 -42.13 25.61 8.09
C LYS A 813 -40.70 26.07 8.35
N LYS A 814 -39.74 25.14 8.48
CA LYS A 814 -38.31 25.48 8.64
C LYS A 814 -37.82 26.35 7.47
N LYS A 815 -38.11 25.95 6.23
CA LYS A 815 -37.78 26.72 5.01
C LYS A 815 -38.40 28.12 5.00
N GLN A 816 -39.67 28.24 5.41
CA GLN A 816 -40.36 29.53 5.50
C GLN A 816 -39.69 30.47 6.50
N VAL A 817 -39.41 29.98 7.71
CA VAL A 817 -38.77 30.73 8.80
C VAL A 817 -37.36 31.16 8.40
N LEU A 818 -36.56 30.26 7.80
CA LEU A 818 -35.24 30.60 7.28
C LEU A 818 -35.30 31.71 6.21
N LYS A 819 -36.32 31.69 5.35
CA LYS A 819 -36.53 32.73 4.33
C LYS A 819 -36.93 34.07 4.97
N GLN A 820 -37.78 34.05 6.00
CA GLN A 820 -38.14 35.24 6.79
C GLN A 820 -36.94 35.84 7.49
N LYS A 821 -36.16 35.01 8.21
CA LYS A 821 -34.90 35.43 8.85
C LYS A 821 -33.95 36.06 7.86
N ASN A 822 -33.76 35.43 6.69
CA ASN A 822 -32.89 35.98 5.68
C ASN A 822 -33.39 37.33 5.14
N LYS A 823 -34.70 37.49 4.95
CA LYS A 823 -35.27 38.76 4.51
C LYS A 823 -35.05 39.87 5.56
N ALA A 824 -35.30 39.57 6.83
CA ALA A 824 -35.05 40.50 7.94
C ALA A 824 -33.57 40.89 8.02
N TYR A 825 -32.67 39.91 7.91
CA TYR A 825 -31.23 40.14 7.91
C TYR A 825 -30.76 40.97 6.71
N VAL A 826 -31.15 40.63 5.49
CA VAL A 826 -30.76 41.39 4.29
C VAL A 826 -31.27 42.83 4.36
N ALA A 827 -32.46 43.06 4.90
CA ALA A 827 -32.97 44.41 5.13
C ALA A 827 -32.15 45.18 6.18
N SER A 828 -31.66 44.51 7.24
CA SER A 828 -30.80 45.16 8.22
C SER A 828 -29.40 45.48 7.70
N LEU A 829 -28.95 44.83 6.61
CA LEU A 829 -27.68 45.20 5.97
C LEU A 829 -27.68 46.62 5.40
N ASP A 830 -28.84 47.22 5.11
CA ASP A 830 -28.93 48.61 4.62
C ASP A 830 -28.39 49.66 5.60
N THR A 831 -28.21 49.29 6.88
CA THR A 831 -27.61 50.19 7.88
C THR A 831 -26.09 50.18 7.87
N LEU A 832 -25.44 49.26 7.14
CA LEU A 832 -23.98 49.16 7.09
C LEU A 832 -23.36 50.26 6.23
N THR A 833 -22.29 50.84 6.75
CA THR A 833 -21.48 51.88 6.16
C THR A 833 -20.01 51.46 6.12
N PRO A 834 -19.16 52.13 5.31
CA PRO A 834 -17.72 51.85 5.29
C PRO A 834 -17.00 52.02 6.64
N ASP A 835 -17.60 52.75 7.60
CA ASP A 835 -17.04 52.97 8.95
C ASP A 835 -17.30 51.79 9.91
N ASP A 836 -18.16 50.84 9.52
CA ASP A 836 -18.44 49.62 10.30
C ASP A 836 -17.40 48.52 10.10
N VAL A 837 -16.43 48.71 9.19
CA VAL A 837 -15.27 47.82 9.06
C VAL A 837 -14.42 47.92 10.32
N TYR A 838 -14.02 46.78 10.90
CA TYR A 838 -13.19 46.78 12.10
C TYR A 838 -11.88 47.58 11.91
N PRO A 839 -11.40 48.29 12.96
CA PRO A 839 -10.21 49.14 12.85
C PRO A 839 -8.97 48.40 12.35
N GLY A 840 -8.23 49.02 11.43
CA GLY A 840 -7.02 48.42 10.81
C GLY A 840 -7.28 47.47 9.63
N MET A 841 -8.47 46.88 9.49
CA MET A 841 -8.73 45.87 8.44
C MET A 841 -8.66 46.43 7.02
N ARG A 842 -9.17 47.65 6.79
CA ARG A 842 -9.09 48.28 5.46
C ARG A 842 -7.64 48.57 5.07
N GLU A 843 -6.82 49.01 6.03
CA GLU A 843 -5.39 49.28 5.81
C GLU A 843 -4.66 47.98 5.48
N LEU A 844 -4.90 46.92 6.26
CA LEU A 844 -4.36 45.59 6.01
C LEU A 844 -4.71 45.06 4.62
N LEU A 845 -6.00 45.07 4.24
CA LEU A 845 -6.45 44.56 2.94
C LEU A 845 -5.79 45.32 1.77
N VAL A 846 -5.64 46.63 1.91
CA VAL A 846 -4.92 47.46 0.92
C VAL A 846 -3.44 47.07 0.86
N ASP A 847 -2.79 46.85 2.00
CA ASP A 847 -1.38 46.51 2.06
C ASP A 847 -1.10 45.08 1.55
N LEU A 848 -1.99 44.12 1.81
CA LEU A 848 -1.93 42.77 1.23
C LEU A 848 -2.00 42.84 -0.30
N LYS A 849 -2.98 43.61 -0.84
CA LYS A 849 -3.14 43.79 -2.28
C LYS A 849 -1.94 44.48 -2.93
N LYS A 850 -1.36 45.51 -2.29
CA LYS A 850 -0.13 46.17 -2.76
C LYS A 850 1.06 45.20 -2.83
N ASN A 851 1.13 44.25 -1.90
CA ASN A 851 2.20 43.24 -1.84
C ASN A 851 1.87 41.97 -2.62
N SER A 852 0.82 41.99 -3.46
CA SER A 852 0.38 40.83 -4.27
C SER A 852 0.03 39.57 -3.46
N ILE A 853 -0.33 39.74 -2.19
CA ILE A 853 -0.87 38.66 -1.36
C ILE A 853 -2.37 38.57 -1.62
N LYS A 854 -2.81 37.37 -1.97
CA LYS A 854 -4.19 37.11 -2.34
C LYS A 854 -5.09 37.13 -1.12
N THR A 855 -6.33 37.59 -1.29
CA THR A 855 -7.29 37.63 -0.19
C THR A 855 -8.61 37.01 -0.60
N ALA A 856 -9.20 36.22 0.30
CA ALA A 856 -10.53 35.67 0.10
C ALA A 856 -11.37 35.73 1.36
N LEU A 857 -12.68 35.79 1.19
CA LEU A 857 -13.64 35.58 2.27
C LEU A 857 -14.03 34.12 2.38
N ALA A 858 -13.88 33.54 3.57
CA ALA A 858 -14.23 32.18 3.92
C ALA A 858 -15.46 32.13 4.85
N SER A 859 -16.55 32.80 4.44
CA SER A 859 -17.78 32.90 5.23
C SER A 859 -18.82 31.85 4.83
N ALA A 860 -19.55 31.32 5.82
CA ALA A 860 -20.72 30.47 5.59
C ALA A 860 -21.97 31.27 5.13
N SER A 861 -21.91 32.60 5.11
CA SER A 861 -23.03 33.46 4.75
C SER A 861 -23.18 33.61 3.24
N LYS A 862 -24.35 33.25 2.72
CA LYS A 862 -24.72 33.51 1.31
C LYS A 862 -24.82 35.00 0.96
N ASN A 863 -24.76 35.89 1.96
CA ASN A 863 -24.85 37.34 1.78
C ASN A 863 -23.48 38.04 1.93
N ALA A 864 -22.37 37.30 2.07
CA ALA A 864 -21.05 37.88 2.33
C ALA A 864 -20.63 38.92 1.28
N GLU A 865 -20.90 38.66 0.01
CA GLU A 865 -20.63 39.58 -1.10
C GLU A 865 -21.41 40.90 -0.96
N ILE A 866 -22.68 40.84 -0.56
CA ILE A 866 -23.53 42.03 -0.33
C ILE A 866 -22.99 42.86 0.83
N VAL A 867 -22.55 42.22 1.91
CA VAL A 867 -21.94 42.89 3.07
C VAL A 867 -20.69 43.65 2.63
N CYS A 868 -19.76 43.00 1.92
CA CYS A 868 -18.53 43.63 1.48
C CYS A 868 -18.74 44.74 0.44
N LEU A 869 -19.76 44.61 -0.40
CA LEU A 869 -20.16 45.68 -1.33
C LEU A 869 -20.60 46.92 -0.55
N LYS A 870 -21.42 46.77 0.49
CA LYS A 870 -21.90 47.88 1.32
C LYS A 870 -20.81 48.53 2.18
N LEU A 871 -19.87 47.73 2.67
CA LEU A 871 -18.69 48.21 3.39
C LEU A 871 -17.65 48.88 2.45
N GLY A 872 -17.81 48.74 1.13
CA GLY A 872 -16.91 49.31 0.12
C GLY A 872 -15.53 48.64 0.10
N ILE A 873 -15.48 47.34 0.37
CA ILE A 873 -14.23 46.55 0.44
C ILE A 873 -14.26 45.32 -0.49
N LEU A 874 -15.35 45.09 -1.22
CA LEU A 874 -15.45 43.93 -2.13
C LEU A 874 -14.30 43.87 -3.14
N ASP A 875 -13.94 45.02 -3.74
CA ASP A 875 -12.84 45.12 -4.71
C ASP A 875 -11.45 44.86 -4.10
N LEU A 876 -11.33 44.78 -2.77
CA LEU A 876 -10.09 44.44 -2.09
C LEU A 876 -9.88 42.93 -1.98
N PHE A 877 -10.95 42.13 -2.12
CA PHE A 877 -10.87 40.68 -2.14
C PHE A 877 -10.68 40.15 -3.56
N ASP A 878 -9.83 39.14 -3.73
CA ASP A 878 -9.69 38.41 -5.00
C ASP A 878 -10.84 37.42 -5.21
N ALA A 879 -11.41 36.88 -4.13
CA ALA A 879 -12.53 35.95 -4.19
C ALA A 879 -13.44 35.97 -2.94
N VAL A 880 -14.67 35.49 -3.11
CA VAL A 880 -15.58 35.12 -2.01
C VAL A 880 -15.91 33.65 -2.16
N ALA A 881 -15.61 32.84 -1.14
CA ALA A 881 -15.77 31.40 -1.19
C ALA A 881 -17.20 31.01 -1.56
N ASP A 882 -17.33 30.10 -2.53
CA ASP A 882 -18.65 29.68 -3.03
C ASP A 882 -19.26 28.68 -2.05
N VAL A 883 -20.13 29.18 -1.17
CA VAL A 883 -20.85 28.37 -0.17
C VAL A 883 -21.66 27.22 -0.80
N ARG A 884 -21.97 27.27 -2.11
CA ARG A 884 -22.66 26.16 -2.80
C ARG A 884 -21.74 24.97 -3.09
N LYS A 885 -20.43 25.19 -3.12
CA LYS A 885 -19.41 24.14 -3.29
C LYS A 885 -18.93 23.57 -1.95
N VAL A 886 -19.32 24.19 -0.85
CA VAL A 886 -19.04 23.73 0.52
C VAL A 886 -20.06 22.70 0.91
N GLN A 887 -19.59 21.51 1.25
CA GLN A 887 -20.45 20.38 1.57
C GLN A 887 -20.81 20.37 3.05
N VAL A 888 -19.83 20.59 3.92
CA VAL A 888 -20.01 20.67 5.38
C VAL A 888 -19.51 22.02 5.88
N SER A 889 -20.24 22.64 6.79
CA SER A 889 -19.81 23.90 7.41
C SER A 889 -18.67 23.67 8.42
N LYS A 890 -18.10 24.77 8.93
CA LYS A 890 -17.21 24.76 10.09
C LYS A 890 -17.83 23.89 11.21
N PRO A 891 -17.06 23.03 11.90
CA PRO A 891 -15.59 23.01 11.98
C PRO A 891 -14.87 22.18 10.90
N GLU A 892 -15.54 21.75 9.83
CA GLU A 892 -14.87 21.06 8.72
C GLU A 892 -14.10 22.02 7.79
N PRO A 893 -13.02 21.57 7.14
CA PRO A 893 -12.07 22.46 6.44
C PRO A 893 -12.58 23.00 5.10
N ASP A 894 -13.75 22.56 4.65
CA ASP A 894 -14.32 22.79 3.32
C ASP A 894 -14.22 24.24 2.83
N ILE A 895 -14.70 25.20 3.62
CA ILE A 895 -14.80 26.61 3.22
C ILE A 895 -13.42 27.23 3.00
N PHE A 896 -12.43 26.89 3.83
CA PHE A 896 -11.07 27.43 3.73
C PHE A 896 -10.30 26.81 2.58
N LEU A 897 -10.42 25.49 2.38
CA LEU A 897 -9.83 24.81 1.22
C LEU A 897 -10.42 25.33 -0.09
N ALA A 898 -11.74 25.52 -0.16
CA ALA A 898 -12.41 26.10 -1.32
C ALA A 898 -11.96 27.55 -1.57
N ALA A 899 -11.80 28.37 -0.52
CA ALA A 899 -11.30 29.73 -0.64
C ALA A 899 -9.87 29.78 -1.21
N ALA A 900 -8.96 28.93 -0.70
CA ALA A 900 -7.59 28.83 -1.19
C ALA A 900 -7.52 28.39 -2.67
N GLU A 901 -8.32 27.39 -3.04
CA GLU A 901 -8.42 26.92 -4.42
C GLU A 901 -8.91 28.03 -5.37
N GLN A 902 -9.92 28.81 -4.97
CA GLN A 902 -10.48 29.88 -5.79
C GLN A 902 -9.48 31.01 -6.09
N ILE A 903 -8.59 31.33 -5.14
CA ILE A 903 -7.54 32.34 -5.35
C ILE A 903 -6.27 31.76 -5.99
N GLY A 904 -6.24 30.45 -6.25
CA GLY A 904 -5.12 29.76 -6.87
C GLY A 904 -3.87 29.70 -5.98
N VAL A 905 -4.03 29.76 -4.66
CA VAL A 905 -2.92 29.69 -3.69
C VAL A 905 -2.90 28.32 -3.02
N TRP A 906 -1.71 27.74 -2.87
CA TRP A 906 -1.57 26.48 -2.13
C TRP A 906 -1.88 26.69 -0.65
N TYR A 907 -2.71 25.83 -0.07
CA TYR A 907 -3.26 26.04 1.27
C TYR A 907 -2.20 26.24 2.36
N THR A 908 -1.03 25.58 2.32
CA THR A 908 0.02 25.81 3.35
C THR A 908 0.65 27.20 3.28
N ASN A 909 0.43 27.95 2.20
CA ASN A 909 0.87 29.33 2.01
C ASN A 909 -0.25 30.34 2.36
N CYS A 910 -1.35 29.85 2.93
CA CYS A 910 -2.47 30.66 3.41
C CYS A 910 -2.47 30.76 4.94
N ILE A 911 -2.85 31.93 5.44
CA ILE A 911 -3.29 32.13 6.83
C ILE A 911 -4.80 32.26 6.84
N GLY A 912 -5.47 31.52 7.72
CA GLY A 912 -6.88 31.74 8.05
C GLY A 912 -7.02 32.69 9.24
N VAL A 913 -7.97 33.63 9.19
CA VAL A 913 -8.28 34.57 10.27
C VAL A 913 -9.73 34.38 10.71
N GLU A 914 -9.96 34.15 12.00
CA GLU A 914 -11.26 33.79 12.57
C GLU A 914 -11.43 34.29 14.02
N ASP A 915 -12.65 34.52 14.47
CA ASP A 915 -12.99 34.88 15.87
C ASP A 915 -13.61 33.73 16.69
N ALA A 916 -14.04 32.65 16.04
CA ALA A 916 -14.73 31.50 16.64
C ALA A 916 -13.90 30.21 16.66
N LYS A 917 -14.03 29.43 17.74
CA LYS A 917 -13.35 28.13 17.90
C LYS A 917 -13.59 27.17 16.72
N ALA A 918 -14.83 27.07 16.23
CA ALA A 918 -15.17 26.18 15.13
C ALA A 918 -14.42 26.53 13.84
N GLY A 919 -14.24 27.81 13.53
CA GLY A 919 -13.48 28.22 12.36
C GLY A 919 -11.97 28.05 12.53
N ILE A 920 -11.42 28.28 13.74
CA ILE A 920 -10.02 27.93 14.02
C ILE A 920 -9.76 26.44 13.78
N THR A 921 -10.62 25.56 14.31
CA THR A 921 -10.50 24.11 14.05
C THR A 921 -10.59 23.80 12.55
N ALA A 922 -11.46 24.48 11.79
CA ALA A 922 -11.55 24.31 10.33
C ALA A 922 -10.26 24.71 9.60
N ILE A 923 -9.64 25.84 9.99
CA ILE A 923 -8.35 26.30 9.44
C ILE A 923 -7.24 25.29 9.74
N LYS A 924 -7.17 24.78 10.98
CA LYS A 924 -6.16 23.79 11.37
C LYS A 924 -6.36 22.46 10.63
N LYS A 925 -7.60 21.98 10.49
CA LYS A 925 -7.93 20.80 9.68
C LYS A 925 -7.57 20.98 8.20
N ALA A 926 -7.59 22.21 7.68
CA ALA A 926 -7.16 22.53 6.31
C ALA A 926 -5.63 22.55 6.13
N GLY A 927 -4.85 22.32 7.20
CA GLY A 927 -3.38 22.37 7.16
C GLY A 927 -2.81 23.79 7.08
N MET A 928 -3.60 24.79 7.48
CA MET A 928 -3.23 26.21 7.43
C MET A 928 -2.80 26.72 8.82
N LYS A 929 -2.09 27.86 8.84
CA LYS A 929 -1.87 28.63 10.07
C LYS A 929 -3.13 29.43 10.40
N ALA A 930 -3.51 29.46 11.68
CA ALA A 930 -4.72 30.09 12.16
C ALA A 930 -4.41 31.28 13.08
N VAL A 931 -4.96 32.45 12.75
CA VAL A 931 -4.93 33.64 13.59
C VAL A 931 -6.31 33.89 14.18
N GLY A 932 -6.39 33.90 15.50
CA GLY A 932 -7.61 34.17 16.25
C GLY A 932 -7.80 35.65 16.59
N ILE A 933 -9.00 36.19 16.43
CA ILE A 933 -9.38 37.50 16.98
C ILE A 933 -10.21 37.28 18.25
N GLY A 934 -9.66 37.61 19.42
CA GLY A 934 -10.30 37.38 20.70
C GLY A 934 -9.32 37.15 21.85
N THR A 935 -9.56 36.11 22.65
CA THR A 935 -8.71 35.76 23.81
C THR A 935 -8.10 34.38 23.65
N GLU A 936 -6.86 34.18 24.13
CA GLU A 936 -6.16 32.88 24.05
C GLU A 936 -6.97 31.74 24.68
N GLN A 937 -7.66 32.02 25.79
CA GLN A 937 -8.53 31.03 26.45
C GLN A 937 -9.74 30.64 25.59
N GLY A 938 -10.24 31.56 24.76
CA GLY A 938 -11.37 31.31 23.85
C GLY A 938 -10.98 30.55 22.58
N LEU A 939 -9.72 30.67 22.13
CA LEU A 939 -9.22 30.14 20.86
C LEU A 939 -7.93 29.32 21.04
N PRO A 940 -7.95 28.22 21.81
CA PRO A 940 -6.74 27.49 22.23
C PRO A 940 -6.00 26.76 21.09
N GLU A 941 -6.63 26.58 19.93
CA GLU A 941 -6.06 25.89 18.76
C GLU A 941 -5.40 26.86 17.76
N ALA A 942 -5.50 28.17 17.97
CA ALA A 942 -4.92 29.18 17.08
C ALA A 942 -3.39 29.22 17.23
N ASP A 943 -2.67 29.45 16.14
CA ASP A 943 -1.21 29.62 16.17
C ASP A 943 -0.82 30.99 16.76
N ALA A 944 -1.70 31.99 16.64
CA ALA A 944 -1.58 33.28 17.32
C ALA A 944 -2.97 33.87 17.60
N VAL A 945 -3.10 34.66 18.67
CA VAL A 945 -4.36 35.33 19.04
C VAL A 945 -4.11 36.81 19.27
N LEU A 946 -4.97 37.66 18.70
CA LEU A 946 -4.95 39.11 18.86
C LEU A 946 -6.23 39.60 19.53
N SER A 947 -6.11 40.50 20.51
CA SER A 947 -7.28 41.12 21.14
C SER A 947 -7.89 42.27 20.34
N ASP A 948 -7.17 42.77 19.33
CA ASP A 948 -7.55 43.93 18.53
C ASP A 948 -7.11 43.75 17.07
N THR A 949 -8.02 44.02 16.12
CA THR A 949 -7.74 43.90 14.69
C THR A 949 -6.69 44.89 14.18
N ARG A 950 -6.39 45.96 14.93
CA ARG A 950 -5.29 46.90 14.60
C ARG A 950 -3.91 46.26 14.66
N GLU A 951 -3.77 45.18 15.42
CA GLU A 951 -2.51 44.43 15.54
C GLU A 951 -2.30 43.48 14.36
N LEU A 952 -3.36 43.18 13.61
CA LEU A 952 -3.31 42.33 12.42
C LEU A 952 -2.69 43.11 11.26
N THR A 953 -1.37 43.05 11.17
CA THR A 953 -0.56 43.73 10.16
C THR A 953 0.11 42.74 9.22
N LEU A 954 0.57 43.20 8.06
CA LEU A 954 1.34 42.36 7.14
C LEU A 954 2.59 41.77 7.82
N ASP A 955 3.35 42.60 8.55
CA ASP A 955 4.55 42.17 9.28
C ASP A 955 4.23 41.08 10.32
N PHE A 956 3.09 41.18 10.99
CA PHE A 956 2.63 40.16 11.91
C PHE A 956 2.31 38.84 11.19
N LEU A 957 1.53 38.90 10.10
CA LEU A 957 1.18 37.72 9.31
C LEU A 957 2.41 37.01 8.72
N GLN A 958 3.42 37.78 8.30
CA GLN A 958 4.70 37.23 7.84
C GLN A 958 5.43 36.47 8.96
N LYS A 959 5.45 36.99 10.18
CA LYS A 959 6.04 36.27 11.32
C LYS A 959 5.28 34.98 11.66
N VAL A 960 3.94 35.00 11.56
CA VAL A 960 3.10 33.83 11.87
C VAL A 960 3.30 32.71 10.86
N ILE A 961 3.45 33.01 9.57
CA ILE A 961 3.67 31.95 8.56
C ILE A 961 5.07 31.32 8.69
N GLU A 962 6.05 32.10 9.14
CA GLU A 962 7.45 31.67 9.30
C GLU A 962 7.70 30.84 10.57
N SER A 963 6.85 31.00 11.60
CA SER A 963 6.86 30.18 12.82
C SER A 963 6.19 28.83 12.62
#